data_AF-A0A651HDL7-F1
#
_entry.id   AF-A0A651HDL7-F1
#
_cell.length_a   1.000
_cell.length_b   1.000
_cell.length_c   1.000
_cell.angle_alpha   90.00
_cell.angle_beta   90.00
_cell.angle_gamma   90.00
#
_symmetry.space_group_name_H-M   'P 1'
#
loop_
_entity.id
_entity.type
_entity.pdbx_description
1 polymer ?
#
loop_
_entity_poly.entity_id
_entity_poly.type
_entity_poly.pdbx_seq_one_letter_code
_entity_poly.pdbx_strand_id
1 'polypeptide(L)'
;MNRFRFDLRPATVGLALLLAGPASLPAETSPMEILIHLDRTRQTIEGFGGALITFGGERAEHRDPEFYDRAVHELGVSMIRLPMPDFMEPFNDDDDPDHFNWDGFKIRAIDGETGLDYRMMILQEFKQRGVTRFMASPWSAPAFTKTNRATRNAGYLRMDKTEEFAEFMAAFIILAKRNWDINIGAVTLQNELLFNHSFGSGMYTAYQLREAVRAVMRKFDREGINTLLLLPEDMTQVDRLIEYMQPVMDDPETRHYRGHLASHRQDRFDGVRRWREHTADWGRQNWMTETSGHPQTWPGAIQMARDMHEYLVGGDFSAWVYWQLTDQESAGQYAIMVDYQPTPKFYAAKHFYRYIRPGAVRVETTPEMGAVLPSAYRHHVDGTLTLVLINPTEEEQTLRLAFEGGVVPLVLEGFLSTPKQGGAGEGFLPIDPMTPDDTITLPPMSILTLLGRDDDLRTRDAIDPWPEAVDLSGREGWPERLGDWSERDNGPGWAIGVAASRNQFEWMEREIEAGHLDAVRYDGQNALTRAFMAGAGASAARLIEAGIDVNRPSLDGWTPLHMAAATMGAGADRRAVGEGYSRTDLLRMVLEAGGDVQARTDDGLTPLHALAASAWRDDGYPERIKLLVEAGAEVDARCAHGRTPLHYASWQGMMGWIRDIRSDVVEALLAHGAAVDARDGQGRTPLHYAALMSHERIAAVLLRAGADPRGADAQGETPVSLAATRNEPEVLALLRGLKPIEDALQQIRSGEDRLSDGVLGLELLQAAWRGRLDEVERLLGEGADVFYRDGDGFSALERARDGGHWRIVDLIRAEQNRRQGE
;
A
#
# COMPACT_ATOMS: atom_id res chain seq x y z
N MET A 1 -52.88 22.39 52.24
CA MET A 1 -51.42 22.59 52.19
C MET A 1 -50.77 21.23 52.25
N ASN A 2 -50.19 20.82 51.13
CA ASN A 2 -50.05 19.42 50.72
C ASN A 2 -48.82 18.72 51.33
N ARG A 3 -49.08 17.54 51.90
CA ARG A 3 -48.16 16.41 52.06
C ARG A 3 -48.95 15.17 51.67
N PHE A 4 -48.35 14.21 50.97
CA PHE A 4 -48.30 12.80 51.37
C PHE A 4 -47.39 12.00 50.42
N ARG A 5 -46.63 11.09 51.02
CA ARG A 5 -45.74 10.07 50.41
C ARG A 5 -46.53 8.80 50.05
N PHE A 6 -46.05 8.04 49.06
CA PHE A 6 -45.42 6.70 49.16
C PHE A 6 -45.70 5.79 47.94
N ASP A 7 -44.69 4.95 47.65
CA ASP A 7 -44.54 3.84 46.71
C ASP A 7 -45.74 2.93 46.42
N LEU A 8 -45.70 2.25 45.26
CA LEU A 8 -45.64 0.77 45.10
C LEU A 8 -45.72 0.35 43.61
N ARG A 9 -44.80 -0.52 43.15
CA ARG A 9 -44.95 -1.43 41.97
C ARG A 9 -45.92 -2.60 42.33
N PRO A 10 -46.34 -3.58 41.47
CA PRO A 10 -45.81 -4.03 40.15
C PRO A 10 -46.82 -4.55 39.06
N ALA A 11 -46.26 -4.82 37.87
CA ALA A 11 -46.57 -5.84 36.82
C ALA A 11 -48.00 -6.40 36.60
N THR A 12 -48.46 -6.45 35.33
CA THR A 12 -48.92 -7.70 34.65
C THR A 12 -49.20 -7.53 33.15
N VAL A 13 -49.04 -8.66 32.45
CA VAL A 13 -49.16 -8.98 31.02
C VAL A 13 -50.57 -8.77 30.45
N GLY A 14 -50.68 -8.34 29.19
CA GLY A 14 -51.93 -8.29 28.43
C GLY A 14 -51.72 -8.45 26.93
N LEU A 15 -52.02 -9.66 26.44
CA LEU A 15 -52.12 -10.07 25.03
C LEU A 15 -53.22 -9.25 24.30
N ALA A 16 -52.96 -8.72 23.11
CA ALA A 16 -54.02 -8.22 22.21
C ALA A 16 -53.73 -8.60 20.75
N LEU A 17 -54.67 -9.38 20.20
CA LEU A 17 -54.73 -9.92 18.85
C LEU A 17 -54.83 -8.86 17.74
N LEU A 18 -54.11 -9.14 16.65
CA LEU A 18 -54.55 -9.13 15.25
C LEU A 18 -55.77 -8.27 14.85
N LEU A 19 -55.49 -7.18 14.14
CA LEU A 19 -56.31 -6.73 13.00
C LEU A 19 -55.38 -6.41 11.83
N ALA A 20 -55.28 -7.37 10.89
CA ALA A 20 -54.67 -7.14 9.60
C ALA A 20 -55.56 -6.20 8.78
N GLY A 21 -55.07 -4.99 8.51
CA GLY A 21 -55.61 -4.14 7.45
C GLY A 21 -55.27 -4.73 6.08
N PRO A 22 -56.06 -4.45 5.03
CA PRO A 22 -55.79 -4.98 3.70
C PRO A 22 -54.43 -4.47 3.24
N ALA A 23 -53.57 -5.41 2.84
CA ALA A 23 -52.31 -5.11 2.18
C ALA A 23 -52.60 -4.22 0.97
N SER A 24 -52.15 -2.98 1.04
CA SER A 24 -51.98 -2.16 -0.16
C SER A 24 -51.02 -2.92 -1.07
N LEU A 25 -51.52 -3.39 -2.20
CA LEU A 25 -50.69 -3.93 -3.28
C LEU A 25 -49.58 -2.89 -3.57
N PRO A 26 -48.29 -3.28 -3.61
CA PRO A 26 -47.26 -2.36 -4.06
C PRO A 26 -47.65 -1.89 -5.46
N ALA A 27 -47.57 -0.58 -5.70
CA ALA A 27 -47.74 -0.04 -7.04
C ALA A 27 -46.78 -0.79 -7.98
N GLU A 28 -47.30 -1.40 -9.05
CA GLU A 28 -46.47 -1.97 -10.11
C GLU A 28 -45.58 -0.86 -10.67
N THR A 29 -44.37 -0.75 -10.15
CA THR A 29 -43.32 0.05 -10.76
C THR A 29 -42.98 -0.62 -12.08
N SER A 30 -43.25 0.06 -13.19
CA SER A 30 -42.88 -0.45 -14.50
C SER A 30 -41.38 -0.81 -14.52
N PRO A 31 -40.99 -1.94 -15.15
CA PRO A 31 -39.59 -2.36 -15.19
C PRO A 31 -38.68 -1.25 -15.72
N MET A 32 -37.50 -1.11 -15.11
CA MET A 32 -36.46 -0.21 -15.64
C MET A 32 -36.04 -0.70 -17.03
N GLU A 33 -36.03 0.19 -18.01
CA GLU A 33 -35.53 -0.15 -19.35
C GLU A 33 -34.02 0.10 -19.42
N ILE A 34 -33.27 -0.89 -19.91
CA ILE A 34 -31.85 -0.76 -20.24
C ILE A 34 -31.73 -0.90 -21.76
N LEU A 35 -31.34 0.19 -22.42
CA LEU A 35 -31.17 0.25 -23.86
C LEU A 35 -29.71 -0.01 -24.25
N ILE A 36 -29.47 -0.97 -25.15
CA ILE A 36 -28.17 -1.32 -25.72
C ILE A 36 -28.08 -0.83 -27.17
N HIS A 37 -27.12 0.05 -27.45
CA HIS A 37 -26.92 0.66 -28.78
C HIS A 37 -25.83 -0.08 -29.55
N LEU A 38 -26.20 -1.08 -30.35
CA LEU A 38 -25.25 -2.02 -30.99
C LEU A 38 -24.36 -1.38 -32.07
N ASP A 39 -24.77 -0.25 -32.64
CA ASP A 39 -24.02 0.53 -33.63
C ASP A 39 -23.15 1.64 -33.02
N ARG A 40 -23.34 1.99 -31.74
CA ARG A 40 -22.59 3.05 -31.05
C ARG A 40 -21.42 2.47 -30.28
N THR A 41 -20.30 2.32 -30.96
CA THR A 41 -19.07 1.76 -30.39
C THR A 41 -18.26 2.78 -29.59
N ARG A 42 -17.54 2.27 -28.60
CA ARG A 42 -16.62 3.02 -27.73
C ARG A 42 -15.23 2.40 -27.83
N GLN A 43 -14.51 2.29 -26.72
CA GLN A 43 -13.16 1.74 -26.69
C GLN A 43 -13.12 0.22 -26.94
N THR A 44 -11.98 -0.24 -27.43
CA THR A 44 -11.63 -1.66 -27.54
C THR A 44 -11.01 -2.14 -26.23
N ILE A 45 -11.39 -3.31 -25.76
CA ILE A 45 -10.84 -3.90 -24.53
C ILE A 45 -9.53 -4.61 -24.82
N GLU A 46 -8.49 -4.23 -24.10
CA GLU A 46 -7.13 -4.77 -24.18
C GLU A 46 -6.91 -5.91 -23.17
N GLY A 47 -7.65 -5.92 -22.07
CA GLY A 47 -7.69 -7.09 -21.19
C GLY A 47 -7.89 -6.80 -19.72
N PHE A 48 -7.93 -7.91 -18.98
CA PHE A 48 -8.15 -7.96 -17.54
C PHE A 48 -7.10 -8.86 -16.90
N GLY A 49 -6.59 -8.44 -15.74
CA GLY A 49 -5.48 -9.13 -15.11
C GLY A 49 -5.15 -8.69 -13.70
N GLY A 50 -4.02 -9.17 -13.22
CA GLY A 50 -3.43 -8.68 -11.99
C GLY A 50 -1.92 -8.60 -12.08
N ALA A 51 -1.30 -7.93 -11.12
CA ALA A 51 0.14 -8.02 -10.95
C ALA A 51 0.52 -9.22 -10.08
N LEU A 52 1.79 -9.60 -10.16
CA LEU A 52 2.40 -10.63 -9.31
C LEU A 52 3.64 -10.03 -8.66
N ILE A 53 3.42 -9.37 -7.52
CA ILE A 53 4.50 -8.68 -6.81
C ILE A 53 5.12 -9.65 -5.80
N THR A 54 6.41 -9.89 -5.95
CA THR A 54 7.16 -10.89 -5.19
C THR A 54 7.87 -10.25 -3.99
N PHE A 55 7.13 -9.49 -3.17
CA PHE A 55 7.71 -8.97 -1.92
C PHE A 55 8.07 -10.16 -1.01
N GLY A 56 9.35 -10.26 -0.63
CA GLY A 56 9.82 -11.23 0.35
C GLY A 56 10.39 -12.54 -0.19
N GLY A 57 10.41 -12.76 -1.50
CA GLY A 57 11.01 -13.98 -2.08
C GLY A 57 10.15 -14.67 -3.13
N GLU A 58 10.58 -15.86 -3.52
CA GLU A 58 9.76 -16.81 -4.23
C GLU A 58 8.59 -17.25 -3.34
N ARG A 59 7.41 -17.36 -3.93
CA ARG A 59 6.22 -17.86 -3.24
C ARG A 59 5.90 -19.28 -3.69
N ALA A 60 5.49 -20.14 -2.75
CA ALA A 60 5.23 -21.55 -3.01
C ALA A 60 4.10 -21.75 -4.05
N GLU A 61 3.09 -20.89 -4.03
CA GLU A 61 1.98 -20.92 -4.98
C GLU A 61 2.41 -20.69 -6.44
N HIS A 62 3.53 -20.01 -6.69
CA HIS A 62 4.04 -19.80 -8.05
C HIS A 62 4.67 -21.07 -8.65
N ARG A 63 4.88 -22.12 -7.85
CA ARG A 63 5.27 -23.44 -8.34
C ARG A 63 4.09 -24.39 -8.49
N ASP A 64 2.89 -23.98 -8.05
CA ASP A 64 1.70 -24.82 -8.11
C ASP A 64 0.91 -24.57 -9.40
N PRO A 65 0.76 -25.57 -10.29
CA PRO A 65 -0.06 -25.46 -11.49
C PRO A 65 -1.52 -25.06 -11.21
N GLU A 66 -2.08 -25.41 -10.05
CA GLU A 66 -3.46 -25.10 -9.67
C GLU A 66 -3.72 -23.59 -9.62
N PHE A 67 -2.74 -22.81 -9.14
CA PHE A 67 -2.83 -21.35 -9.12
C PHE A 67 -3.03 -20.79 -10.54
N TYR A 68 -2.21 -21.23 -11.49
CA TYR A 68 -2.26 -20.77 -12.87
C TYR A 68 -3.54 -21.24 -13.58
N ASP A 69 -3.96 -22.48 -13.37
CA ASP A 69 -5.21 -23.00 -13.93
C ASP A 69 -6.42 -22.23 -13.43
N ARG A 70 -6.44 -21.90 -12.13
CA ARG A 70 -7.52 -21.09 -11.57
C ARG A 70 -7.49 -19.65 -12.09
N ALA A 71 -6.32 -19.02 -12.16
CA ALA A 71 -6.19 -17.66 -12.69
C ALA A 71 -6.61 -17.58 -14.16
N VAL A 72 -6.22 -18.54 -15.00
CA VAL A 72 -6.45 -18.46 -16.45
C VAL A 72 -7.74 -19.18 -16.87
N HIS A 73 -7.92 -20.44 -16.51
CA HIS A 73 -9.04 -21.25 -16.99
C HIS A 73 -10.33 -20.98 -16.24
N GLU A 74 -10.27 -20.72 -14.93
CA GLU A 74 -11.47 -20.43 -14.14
C GLU A 74 -11.84 -18.94 -14.14
N LEU A 75 -10.91 -18.05 -13.78
CA LEU A 75 -11.15 -16.61 -13.71
C LEU A 75 -11.15 -15.93 -15.09
N GLY A 76 -10.24 -16.32 -15.97
CA GLY A 76 -10.12 -15.72 -17.31
C GLY A 76 -9.10 -14.58 -17.39
N VAL A 77 -8.04 -14.60 -16.58
CA VAL A 77 -6.94 -13.63 -16.72
C VAL A 77 -6.42 -13.62 -18.16
N SER A 78 -6.23 -12.42 -18.70
CA SER A 78 -5.82 -12.18 -20.09
C SER A 78 -4.62 -11.25 -20.21
N MET A 79 -4.18 -10.68 -19.09
CA MET A 79 -3.04 -9.78 -18.99
C MET A 79 -2.33 -10.00 -17.65
N ILE A 80 -1.00 -9.88 -17.62
CA ILE A 80 -0.20 -9.93 -16.39
C ILE A 80 0.74 -8.75 -16.34
N ARG A 81 0.83 -8.13 -15.15
CA ARG A 81 1.81 -7.10 -14.82
C ARG A 81 2.88 -7.66 -13.89
N LEU A 82 4.15 -7.33 -14.15
CA LEU A 82 5.26 -7.70 -13.28
C LEU A 82 6.17 -6.52 -12.92
N PRO A 83 6.83 -6.58 -11.75
CA PRO A 83 7.90 -5.65 -11.42
C PRO A 83 9.14 -5.89 -12.25
N MET A 84 9.66 -4.83 -12.86
CA MET A 84 11.00 -4.83 -13.44
C MET A 84 12.05 -4.86 -12.32
N PRO A 85 13.02 -5.79 -12.34
CA PRO A 85 14.04 -5.86 -11.28
C PRO A 85 15.01 -4.69 -11.34
N ASP A 86 14.96 -3.83 -10.32
CA ASP A 86 15.80 -2.61 -10.18
C ASP A 86 17.30 -2.89 -10.00
N PHE A 87 17.67 -4.15 -9.77
CA PHE A 87 19.05 -4.62 -9.57
C PHE A 87 19.67 -5.25 -10.80
N MET A 88 18.91 -5.41 -11.91
CA MET A 88 19.41 -6.06 -13.13
C MET A 88 20.66 -5.35 -13.63
N GLU A 89 20.75 -4.03 -13.46
CA GLU A 89 21.94 -3.24 -13.81
C GLU A 89 22.43 -2.48 -12.57
N PRO A 90 23.32 -3.09 -11.76
CA PRO A 90 23.66 -2.54 -10.45
C PRO A 90 24.56 -1.30 -10.51
N PHE A 91 25.34 -1.16 -11.58
CA PHE A 91 26.26 -0.06 -11.83
C PHE A 91 26.30 0.21 -13.33
N ASN A 92 26.58 1.45 -13.72
CA ASN A 92 26.97 1.75 -15.09
C ASN A 92 28.26 0.98 -15.40
N ASP A 93 28.24 0.21 -16.47
CA ASP A 93 29.25 -0.78 -16.78
C ASP A 93 30.13 -0.42 -18.00
N ASP A 94 29.68 0.48 -18.88
CA ASP A 94 30.48 0.93 -20.03
C ASP A 94 30.41 2.45 -20.37
N ASP A 95 29.59 3.24 -19.67
CA ASP A 95 29.36 4.67 -19.94
C ASP A 95 28.92 4.97 -21.40
N ASP A 96 28.44 3.97 -22.16
CA ASP A 96 27.96 4.09 -23.53
C ASP A 96 26.54 3.50 -23.70
N PRO A 97 25.48 4.31 -23.55
CA PRO A 97 24.09 3.82 -23.55
C PRO A 97 23.61 3.23 -24.89
N ASP A 98 24.43 3.32 -25.95
CA ASP A 98 24.14 2.72 -27.25
C ASP A 98 24.83 1.35 -27.45
N HIS A 99 25.62 0.89 -26.48
CA HIS A 99 26.27 -0.41 -26.49
C HIS A 99 25.79 -1.26 -25.31
N PHE A 100 25.10 -2.38 -25.59
CA PHE A 100 24.69 -3.29 -24.51
C PHE A 100 25.86 -4.12 -24.00
N ASN A 101 26.27 -3.89 -22.76
CA ASN A 101 27.15 -4.79 -22.04
C ASN A 101 26.36 -5.92 -21.35
N TRP A 102 26.02 -6.96 -22.13
CA TRP A 102 25.19 -8.07 -21.63
C TRP A 102 25.71 -8.76 -20.36
N ASP A 103 27.02 -8.79 -20.12
CA ASP A 103 27.59 -9.40 -18.89
C ASP A 103 27.36 -8.54 -17.63
N GLY A 104 27.02 -7.26 -17.79
CA GLY A 104 26.63 -6.38 -16.69
C GLY A 104 25.20 -6.60 -16.20
N PHE A 105 24.30 -7.05 -17.08
CA PHE A 105 22.89 -7.30 -16.75
C PHE A 105 22.68 -8.61 -15.97
N LYS A 106 22.41 -8.50 -14.67
CA LYS A 106 22.20 -9.63 -13.76
C LYS A 106 20.82 -10.25 -13.91
N ILE A 107 20.80 -11.54 -14.22
CA ILE A 107 19.57 -12.30 -14.43
C ILE A 107 19.01 -12.84 -13.13
N ARG A 108 19.88 -13.38 -12.26
CA ARG A 108 19.48 -13.95 -10.98
C ARG A 108 19.50 -12.89 -9.89
N ALA A 109 18.47 -12.91 -9.06
CA ALA A 109 18.58 -12.23 -7.78
C ALA A 109 19.58 -12.99 -6.92
N ILE A 110 20.52 -12.26 -6.36
CA ILE A 110 20.98 -12.29 -4.97
C ILE A 110 20.41 -13.37 -4.02
N ASP A 111 19.09 -13.56 -3.98
CA ASP A 111 18.42 -14.46 -3.05
C ASP A 111 18.06 -15.81 -3.65
N GLY A 112 18.50 -16.04 -4.89
CA GLY A 112 18.21 -17.22 -5.68
C GLY A 112 16.77 -17.29 -6.20
N GLU A 113 15.89 -16.35 -5.80
CA GLU A 113 14.44 -16.62 -5.79
C GLU A 113 13.60 -15.49 -6.39
N THR A 114 14.15 -14.27 -6.55
CA THR A 114 13.41 -13.12 -7.11
C THR A 114 14.12 -12.45 -8.29
N GLY A 115 14.79 -13.24 -9.13
CA GLY A 115 15.48 -12.76 -10.34
C GLY A 115 14.55 -12.37 -11.49
N LEU A 116 15.15 -11.92 -12.59
CA LEU A 116 14.45 -11.83 -13.87
C LEU A 116 14.01 -13.24 -14.32
N ASP A 117 14.85 -14.25 -14.11
CA ASP A 117 14.55 -15.65 -14.44
C ASP A 117 13.30 -16.19 -13.75
N TYR A 118 13.14 -15.94 -12.45
CA TYR A 118 11.95 -16.32 -11.70
C TYR A 118 10.66 -15.66 -12.26
N ARG A 119 10.74 -14.37 -12.57
CA ARG A 119 9.63 -13.64 -13.20
C ARG A 119 9.27 -14.19 -14.57
N MET A 120 10.26 -14.55 -15.37
CA MET A 120 10.04 -15.11 -16.69
C MET A 120 9.47 -16.52 -16.62
N MET A 121 9.87 -17.34 -15.64
CA MET A 121 9.22 -18.64 -15.35
C MET A 121 7.73 -18.47 -15.11
N ILE A 122 7.33 -17.52 -14.26
CA ILE A 122 5.92 -17.21 -14.00
C ILE A 122 5.19 -16.83 -15.30
N LEU A 123 5.77 -15.94 -16.12
CA LEU A 123 5.16 -15.55 -17.39
C LEU A 123 5.08 -16.71 -18.39
N GLN A 124 6.02 -17.64 -18.38
CA GLN A 124 5.97 -18.85 -19.20
C GLN A 124 4.79 -19.74 -18.81
N GLU A 125 4.48 -19.89 -17.52
CA GLU A 125 3.29 -20.64 -17.06
C GLU A 125 1.97 -20.00 -17.53
N PHE A 126 1.88 -18.66 -17.47
CA PHE A 126 0.73 -17.92 -18.03
C PHE A 126 0.65 -18.05 -19.56
N LYS A 127 1.80 -17.95 -20.24
CA LYS A 127 1.89 -18.08 -21.71
C LYS A 127 1.44 -19.45 -22.18
N GLN A 128 1.86 -20.52 -21.50
CA GLN A 128 1.45 -21.89 -21.82
C GLN A 128 -0.06 -22.10 -21.71
N ARG A 129 -0.76 -21.30 -20.90
CA ARG A 129 -2.23 -21.31 -20.75
C ARG A 129 -2.94 -20.29 -21.64
N GLY A 130 -2.23 -19.63 -22.55
CA GLY A 130 -2.81 -18.76 -23.57
C GLY A 130 -2.84 -17.27 -23.23
N VAL A 131 -2.23 -16.84 -22.13
CA VAL A 131 -2.06 -15.40 -21.84
C VAL A 131 -0.89 -14.86 -22.65
N THR A 132 -1.12 -13.87 -23.50
CA THR A 132 -0.09 -13.32 -24.41
C THR A 132 0.23 -11.85 -24.16
N ARG A 133 -0.49 -11.19 -23.24
CA ARG A 133 -0.38 -9.76 -22.96
C ARG A 133 0.37 -9.55 -21.66
N PHE A 134 1.66 -9.27 -21.76
CA PHE A 134 2.54 -9.04 -20.63
C PHE A 134 2.99 -7.59 -20.57
N MET A 135 2.90 -7.00 -19.38
CA MET A 135 3.42 -5.68 -19.10
C MET A 135 4.39 -5.68 -17.92
N ALA A 136 5.31 -4.72 -17.88
CA ALA A 136 6.23 -4.56 -16.77
C ALA A 136 6.34 -3.10 -16.33
N SER A 137 6.43 -2.88 -15.01
CA SER A 137 6.63 -1.55 -14.43
C SER A 137 7.89 -1.58 -13.56
N PRO A 138 8.85 -0.64 -13.70
CA PRO A 138 9.88 -0.45 -12.68
C PRO A 138 9.29 0.30 -11.49
N TRP A 139 9.60 -0.14 -10.26
CA TRP A 139 9.27 0.61 -9.04
C TRP A 139 10.32 1.68 -8.72
N SER A 140 11.49 1.55 -9.33
CA SER A 140 12.57 2.52 -9.26
C SER A 140 13.47 2.28 -10.45
N ALA A 141 14.04 3.36 -10.99
CA ALA A 141 15.24 3.26 -11.81
C ALA A 141 16.41 2.64 -11.02
N PRO A 142 17.44 2.09 -11.71
CA PRO A 142 18.65 1.59 -11.07
C PRO A 142 19.29 2.61 -10.12
N ALA A 143 19.88 2.15 -9.02
CA ALA A 143 20.38 3.05 -7.98
C ALA A 143 21.34 4.13 -8.52
N PHE A 144 22.28 3.77 -9.40
CA PHE A 144 23.30 4.68 -9.89
C PHE A 144 22.75 5.83 -10.77
N THR A 145 21.58 5.64 -11.40
CA THR A 145 20.91 6.66 -12.22
C THR A 145 20.13 7.66 -11.38
N LYS A 146 20.01 7.45 -10.06
CA LYS A 146 19.22 8.29 -9.16
C LYS A 146 20.06 9.24 -8.31
N THR A 147 19.46 10.37 -7.92
CA THR A 147 20.15 11.41 -7.14
C THR A 147 20.60 10.95 -5.75
N ASN A 148 19.83 10.07 -5.11
CA ASN A 148 20.13 9.50 -3.79
C ASN A 148 20.96 8.21 -3.86
N ARG A 149 21.34 7.76 -5.07
CA ARG A 149 22.09 6.51 -5.30
C ARG A 149 21.47 5.28 -4.63
N ALA A 150 20.14 5.22 -4.55
CA ALA A 150 19.41 4.13 -3.94
C ALA A 150 18.11 3.85 -4.70
N THR A 151 17.68 2.59 -4.77
CA THR A 151 16.39 2.22 -5.38
C THR A 151 15.20 2.46 -4.45
N ARG A 152 15.45 2.85 -3.20
CA ARG A 152 14.46 3.06 -2.14
C ARG A 152 14.54 4.51 -1.64
N ASN A 153 13.54 4.91 -0.86
CA ASN A 153 13.42 6.23 -0.24
C ASN A 153 13.42 7.36 -1.29
N ALA A 154 12.56 7.22 -2.31
CA ALA A 154 12.43 8.18 -3.41
C ALA A 154 13.76 8.41 -4.16
N GLY A 155 14.15 9.67 -4.36
CA GLY A 155 15.22 10.07 -5.27
C GLY A 155 14.69 10.30 -6.69
N TYR A 156 15.30 11.24 -7.39
CA TYR A 156 14.92 11.59 -8.75
C TYR A 156 15.82 10.87 -9.76
N LEU A 157 15.27 10.53 -10.93
CA LEU A 157 16.11 10.17 -12.07
C LEU A 157 17.00 11.37 -12.41
N ARG A 158 18.31 11.13 -12.50
CA ARG A 158 19.27 12.18 -12.86
C ARG A 158 19.17 12.47 -14.35
N MET A 159 19.15 13.75 -14.70
CA MET A 159 19.03 14.18 -16.10
C MET A 159 20.22 13.77 -16.95
N ASP A 160 21.40 13.58 -16.37
CA ASP A 160 22.59 13.08 -17.06
C ASP A 160 22.61 11.56 -17.21
N LYS A 161 21.58 10.84 -16.73
CA LYS A 161 21.49 9.38 -16.75
C LYS A 161 20.16 8.88 -17.35
N THR A 162 19.45 9.71 -18.13
CA THR A 162 18.20 9.31 -18.79
C THR A 162 18.40 8.29 -19.91
N GLU A 163 19.50 8.37 -20.66
CA GLU A 163 19.81 7.41 -21.73
C GLU A 163 20.19 6.04 -21.16
N GLU A 164 20.93 6.01 -20.06
CA GLU A 164 21.28 4.79 -19.32
C GLU A 164 20.03 4.11 -18.76
N PHE A 165 19.11 4.89 -18.22
CA PHE A 165 17.81 4.36 -17.82
C PHE A 165 17.00 3.82 -19.01
N ALA A 166 17.12 4.45 -20.19
CA ALA A 166 16.48 3.93 -21.41
C ALA A 166 17.12 2.63 -21.89
N GLU A 167 18.45 2.48 -21.76
CA GLU A 167 19.16 1.24 -22.02
C GLU A 167 18.68 0.12 -21.09
N PHE A 168 18.64 0.36 -19.78
CA PHE A 168 18.09 -0.56 -18.79
C PHE A 168 16.71 -1.11 -19.20
N MET A 169 15.81 -0.22 -19.59
CA MET A 169 14.45 -0.56 -20.04
C MET A 169 14.48 -1.40 -21.32
N ALA A 170 15.32 -1.03 -22.29
CA ALA A 170 15.47 -1.76 -23.55
C ALA A 170 16.08 -3.16 -23.34
N ALA A 171 17.11 -3.25 -22.49
CA ALA A 171 17.76 -4.50 -22.11
C ALA A 171 16.77 -5.47 -21.48
N PHE A 172 15.92 -5.01 -20.55
CA PHE A 172 14.87 -5.87 -19.96
C PHE A 172 13.97 -6.51 -21.02
N ILE A 173 13.48 -5.72 -21.98
CA ILE A 173 12.57 -6.18 -23.05
C ILE A 173 13.27 -7.21 -23.94
N ILE A 174 14.51 -6.90 -24.33
CA ILE A 174 15.32 -7.77 -25.18
C ILE A 174 15.65 -9.09 -24.45
N LEU A 175 16.05 -9.03 -23.18
CA LEU A 175 16.36 -10.19 -22.35
C LEU A 175 15.15 -11.12 -22.24
N ALA A 176 13.97 -10.57 -21.90
CA ALA A 176 12.73 -11.32 -21.80
C ALA A 176 12.41 -12.09 -23.10
N LYS A 177 12.52 -11.42 -24.25
CA LYS A 177 12.24 -12.03 -25.56
C LYS A 177 13.30 -13.04 -25.95
N ARG A 178 14.58 -12.69 -25.86
CA ARG A 178 15.70 -13.53 -26.34
C ARG A 178 15.87 -14.79 -25.52
N ASN A 179 15.83 -14.69 -24.19
CA ASN A 179 16.19 -15.80 -23.31
C ASN A 179 15.00 -16.71 -22.97
N TRP A 180 13.76 -16.20 -23.02
CA TRP A 180 12.56 -16.95 -22.60
C TRP A 180 11.40 -16.93 -23.60
N ASP A 181 11.55 -16.25 -24.75
CA ASP A 181 10.47 -15.98 -25.70
C ASP A 181 9.25 -15.32 -25.03
N ILE A 182 9.48 -14.40 -24.10
CA ILE A 182 8.41 -13.62 -23.46
C ILE A 182 8.31 -12.26 -24.14
N ASN A 183 7.12 -11.98 -24.68
CA ASN A 183 6.82 -10.75 -25.39
C ASN A 183 6.26 -9.67 -24.45
N ILE A 184 7.12 -8.76 -23.98
CA ILE A 184 6.72 -7.63 -23.13
C ILE A 184 6.15 -6.51 -24.01
N GLY A 185 4.83 -6.53 -24.22
CA GLY A 185 4.17 -5.60 -25.14
C GLY A 185 3.88 -4.22 -24.57
N ALA A 186 3.96 -4.03 -23.25
CA ALA A 186 3.81 -2.72 -22.62
C ALA A 186 4.75 -2.55 -21.41
N VAL A 187 5.22 -1.32 -21.19
CA VAL A 187 5.99 -0.93 -20.00
C VAL A 187 5.58 0.44 -19.48
N THR A 188 5.83 0.71 -18.19
CA THR A 188 5.75 2.06 -17.61
C THR A 188 7.15 2.59 -17.31
N LEU A 189 7.29 3.89 -17.02
CA LEU A 189 8.58 4.46 -16.62
C LEU A 189 8.86 4.33 -15.12
N GLN A 190 7.81 4.27 -14.30
CA GLN A 190 7.91 4.29 -12.85
C GLN A 190 6.53 4.03 -12.24
N ASN A 191 6.44 3.07 -11.32
CA ASN A 191 5.30 2.92 -10.43
C ASN A 191 5.22 4.13 -9.50
N GLU A 192 4.14 4.90 -9.60
CA GLU A 192 3.79 6.02 -8.72
C GLU A 192 4.90 7.09 -8.61
N LEU A 193 4.84 8.10 -9.47
CA LEU A 193 5.94 9.09 -9.64
C LEU A 193 6.16 10.04 -8.46
N LEU A 194 5.44 9.91 -7.35
CA LEU A 194 5.66 10.68 -6.12
C LEU A 194 5.82 9.80 -4.90
N PHE A 195 6.09 8.52 -5.11
CA PHE A 195 6.17 7.57 -4.03
C PHE A 195 7.51 7.69 -3.30
N ASN A 196 7.45 7.88 -1.98
CA ASN A 196 8.61 7.86 -1.10
C ASN A 196 8.43 6.80 -0.04
N HIS A 197 9.13 5.68 -0.19
CA HIS A 197 8.96 4.54 0.70
C HIS A 197 10.28 3.80 0.96
N SER A 198 10.35 3.04 2.04
CA SER A 198 11.45 2.14 2.40
C SER A 198 11.65 0.93 1.46
N PHE A 199 10.90 0.84 0.37
CA PHE A 199 11.06 -0.12 -0.72
C PHE A 199 11.15 0.61 -2.07
N GLY A 200 11.21 -0.14 -3.18
CA GLY A 200 11.38 0.40 -4.53
C GLY A 200 10.48 1.62 -4.77
N SER A 201 11.08 2.80 -4.93
CA SER A 201 10.35 4.06 -5.07
C SER A 201 11.21 5.14 -5.72
N GLY A 202 10.60 6.10 -6.39
CA GLY A 202 11.27 7.14 -7.16
C GLY A 202 10.33 8.30 -7.46
N MET A 203 10.91 9.48 -7.71
CA MET A 203 10.16 10.70 -8.00
C MET A 203 10.50 11.30 -9.35
N TYR A 204 9.50 11.89 -10.00
CA TYR A 204 9.69 12.72 -11.18
C TYR A 204 9.01 14.07 -10.99
N THR A 205 9.58 15.11 -11.60
CA THR A 205 8.80 16.30 -11.99
C THR A 205 8.19 16.07 -13.38
N ALA A 206 7.17 16.84 -13.76
CA ALA A 206 6.54 16.71 -15.07
C ALA A 206 7.53 16.90 -16.25
N TYR A 207 8.53 17.76 -16.08
CA TYR A 207 9.60 17.94 -17.08
C TYR A 207 10.60 16.79 -17.12
N GLN A 208 10.96 16.23 -15.96
CA GLN A 208 11.80 15.02 -15.91
C GLN A 208 11.09 13.83 -16.55
N LEU A 209 9.77 13.71 -16.35
CA LEU A 209 8.96 12.69 -17.01
C LEU A 209 9.06 12.83 -18.53
N ARG A 210 8.85 14.03 -19.07
CA ARG A 210 9.02 14.29 -20.51
C ARG A 210 10.41 13.90 -21.03
N GLU A 211 11.48 14.27 -20.32
CA GLU A 211 12.84 13.91 -20.77
C GLU A 211 13.11 12.40 -20.70
N ALA A 212 12.59 11.71 -19.69
CA ALA A 212 12.67 10.25 -19.62
C ALA A 212 11.88 9.59 -20.77
N VAL A 213 10.68 10.09 -21.08
CA VAL A 213 9.89 9.63 -22.25
C VAL A 213 10.69 9.82 -23.53
N ARG A 214 11.31 10.99 -23.74
CA ARG A 214 12.13 11.27 -24.93
C ARG A 214 13.30 10.30 -25.07
N ALA A 215 14.05 10.06 -23.99
CA ALA A 215 15.18 9.14 -24.01
C ALA A 215 14.73 7.69 -24.33
N VAL A 216 13.68 7.21 -23.66
CA VAL A 216 13.12 5.87 -23.88
C VAL A 216 12.57 5.71 -25.29
N MET A 217 11.82 6.69 -25.80
CA MET A 217 11.32 6.67 -27.18
C MET A 217 12.46 6.53 -28.19
N ARG A 218 13.49 7.38 -28.07
CA ARG A 218 14.63 7.36 -28.99
C ARG A 218 15.40 6.05 -28.92
N LYS A 219 15.66 5.53 -27.71
CA LYS A 219 16.31 4.23 -27.54
C LYS A 219 15.47 3.11 -28.13
N PHE A 220 14.16 3.09 -27.91
CA PHE A 220 13.28 2.09 -28.48
C PHE A 220 13.28 2.15 -30.02
N ASP A 221 13.20 3.34 -30.62
CA ASP A 221 13.29 3.51 -32.07
C ASP A 221 14.65 3.03 -32.62
N ARG A 222 15.76 3.36 -31.95
CA ARG A 222 17.11 2.89 -32.33
C ARG A 222 17.22 1.36 -32.29
N GLU A 223 16.62 0.74 -31.29
CA GLU A 223 16.67 -0.71 -31.07
C GLU A 223 15.56 -1.50 -31.78
N GLY A 224 14.65 -0.82 -32.51
CA GLY A 224 13.50 -1.48 -33.15
C GLY A 224 12.52 -2.08 -32.15
N ILE A 225 12.41 -1.51 -30.95
CA ILE A 225 11.48 -1.93 -29.91
C ILE A 225 10.12 -1.27 -30.15
N ASN A 226 9.07 -2.10 -30.21
CA ASN A 226 7.69 -1.71 -30.50
C ASN A 226 6.77 -1.72 -29.27
N THR A 227 7.32 -2.01 -28.09
CA THR A 227 6.63 -2.02 -26.80
C THR A 227 5.91 -0.70 -26.53
N LEU A 228 4.67 -0.76 -26.04
CA LEU A 228 3.88 0.41 -25.66
C LEU A 228 4.42 1.03 -24.37
N LEU A 229 4.49 2.36 -24.33
CA LEU A 229 4.76 3.12 -23.12
C LEU A 229 3.45 3.55 -22.45
N LEU A 230 3.27 3.18 -21.19
CA LEU A 230 2.10 3.48 -20.37
C LEU A 230 2.45 4.58 -19.36
N LEU A 231 1.73 5.72 -19.42
CA LEU A 231 2.06 6.92 -18.64
C LEU A 231 0.82 7.59 -18.04
N PRO A 232 0.91 8.22 -16.86
CA PRO A 232 2.09 8.27 -16.00
C PRO A 232 2.16 7.08 -15.02
N GLU A 233 1.07 6.34 -14.78
CA GLU A 233 1.03 5.26 -13.77
C GLU A 233 1.13 5.77 -12.31
N ASP A 234 0.17 6.60 -11.89
CA ASP A 234 0.14 7.20 -10.54
C ASP A 234 -1.22 7.03 -9.83
N MET A 235 -1.21 7.07 -8.48
CA MET A 235 -2.39 6.97 -7.59
C MET A 235 -3.10 8.30 -7.33
N THR A 236 -2.58 9.39 -7.90
CA THR A 236 -2.92 10.73 -7.46
C THR A 236 -4.11 11.31 -8.23
N GLN A 237 -4.71 12.36 -7.68
CA GLN A 237 -5.90 13.01 -8.24
C GLN A 237 -5.73 13.38 -9.72
N VAL A 238 -6.83 13.32 -10.47
CA VAL A 238 -6.89 13.62 -11.91
C VAL A 238 -6.14 14.89 -12.33
N ASP A 239 -6.24 15.98 -11.57
CA ASP A 239 -5.60 17.26 -11.93
C ASP A 239 -4.07 17.13 -11.94
N ARG A 240 -3.51 16.24 -11.08
CA ARG A 240 -2.08 15.95 -11.05
C ARG A 240 -1.64 15.06 -12.20
N LEU A 241 -2.43 14.03 -12.54
CA LEU A 241 -2.17 13.21 -13.73
C LEU A 241 -2.10 14.08 -14.98
N ILE A 242 -3.01 15.07 -15.08
CA ILE A 242 -3.04 16.05 -16.16
C ILE A 242 -1.75 16.88 -16.14
N GLU A 243 -1.35 17.42 -15.00
CA GLU A 243 -0.13 18.21 -14.85
C GLU A 243 1.14 17.45 -15.28
N TYR A 244 1.24 16.16 -14.96
CA TYR A 244 2.36 15.31 -15.39
C TYR A 244 2.38 15.06 -16.88
N MET A 245 1.21 14.79 -17.47
CA MET A 245 1.11 14.43 -18.88
C MET A 245 1.18 15.63 -19.81
N GLN A 246 0.73 16.81 -19.38
CA GLN A 246 0.63 17.98 -20.24
C GLN A 246 1.97 18.34 -20.92
N PRO A 247 3.13 18.38 -20.22
CA PRO A 247 4.42 18.64 -20.88
C PRO A 247 4.84 17.56 -21.88
N VAL A 248 4.43 16.31 -21.67
CA VAL A 248 4.68 15.21 -22.62
C VAL A 248 3.84 15.39 -23.88
N MET A 249 2.59 15.81 -23.73
CA MET A 249 1.63 15.96 -24.83
C MET A 249 1.75 17.28 -25.59
N ASP A 250 2.26 18.34 -24.96
CA ASP A 250 2.51 19.64 -25.60
C ASP A 250 3.82 19.65 -26.41
N ASP A 251 4.75 18.76 -26.09
CA ASP A 251 6.04 18.68 -26.75
C ASP A 251 5.93 18.01 -28.14
N PRO A 252 6.44 18.65 -29.22
CA PRO A 252 6.27 18.14 -30.58
C PRO A 252 6.87 16.75 -30.83
N GLU A 253 7.88 16.34 -30.06
CA GLU A 253 8.52 15.04 -30.18
C GLU A 253 7.80 14.01 -29.30
N THR A 254 7.70 14.27 -27.99
CA THR A 254 7.23 13.24 -27.06
C THR A 254 5.73 12.97 -27.18
N ARG A 255 4.91 13.90 -27.68
CA ARG A 255 3.47 13.68 -27.86
C ARG A 255 3.14 12.50 -28.79
N HIS A 256 4.11 12.09 -29.62
CA HIS A 256 4.02 10.98 -30.55
C HIS A 256 4.56 9.65 -30.00
N TYR A 257 4.83 9.54 -28.68
CA TYR A 257 5.24 8.27 -28.07
C TYR A 257 4.28 7.14 -28.44
N ARG A 258 4.75 5.90 -28.57
CA ARG A 258 3.85 4.77 -28.83
C ARG A 258 3.29 4.25 -27.51
N GLY A 259 1.97 4.34 -27.30
CA GLY A 259 1.36 3.78 -26.09
C GLY A 259 0.10 4.49 -25.61
N HIS A 260 -0.22 4.31 -24.34
CA HIS A 260 -1.51 4.66 -23.75
C HIS A 260 -1.37 5.37 -22.41
N LEU A 261 -2.50 5.89 -21.94
CA LEU A 261 -2.60 6.57 -20.66
C LEU A 261 -2.87 5.55 -19.55
N ALA A 262 -2.18 5.69 -18.43
CA ALA A 262 -2.24 4.75 -17.30
C ALA A 262 -2.48 5.48 -15.98
N SER A 263 -3.36 4.92 -15.16
CA SER A 263 -3.69 5.41 -13.83
C SER A 263 -3.85 4.24 -12.87
N HIS A 264 -3.58 4.48 -11.60
CA HIS A 264 -4.07 3.62 -10.52
C HIS A 264 -5.47 4.08 -10.09
N ARG A 265 -6.08 3.42 -9.10
CA ARG A 265 -7.39 3.79 -8.55
C ARG A 265 -7.41 5.24 -8.03
N GLN A 266 -8.27 6.06 -8.61
CA GLN A 266 -8.64 7.41 -8.17
C GLN A 266 -9.62 7.38 -6.99
N ASP A 267 -9.48 8.33 -6.06
CA ASP A 267 -10.33 8.45 -4.87
C ASP A 267 -11.78 8.86 -5.18
N ARG A 268 -12.06 9.41 -6.36
CA ARG A 268 -13.41 9.90 -6.72
C ARG A 268 -13.80 9.62 -8.17
N PHE A 269 -15.04 9.16 -8.36
CA PHE A 269 -15.61 8.84 -9.66
C PHE A 269 -15.66 10.02 -10.65
N ASP A 270 -15.90 11.24 -10.17
CA ASP A 270 -15.92 12.44 -11.02
C ASP A 270 -14.55 12.70 -11.68
N GLY A 271 -13.47 12.24 -11.04
CA GLY A 271 -12.12 12.28 -11.60
C GLY A 271 -11.99 11.44 -12.88
N VAL A 272 -12.61 10.25 -12.93
CA VAL A 272 -12.51 9.33 -14.08
C VAL A 272 -13.16 9.92 -15.34
N ARG A 273 -14.33 10.55 -15.20
CA ARG A 273 -15.00 11.24 -16.31
C ARG A 273 -14.24 12.47 -16.77
N ARG A 274 -13.73 13.27 -15.83
CA ARG A 274 -12.92 14.45 -16.15
C ARG A 274 -11.64 14.06 -16.88
N TRP A 275 -11.00 12.97 -16.47
CA TRP A 275 -9.84 12.41 -17.16
C TRP A 275 -10.18 12.11 -18.63
N ARG A 276 -11.23 11.31 -18.86
CA ARG A 276 -11.71 10.99 -20.21
C ARG A 276 -11.97 12.23 -21.06
N GLU A 277 -12.65 13.24 -20.51
CA GLU A 277 -12.96 14.48 -21.21
C GLU A 277 -11.69 15.28 -21.57
N HIS A 278 -10.74 15.39 -20.63
CA HIS A 278 -9.49 16.11 -20.85
C HIS A 278 -8.59 15.44 -21.89
N THR A 279 -8.58 14.11 -21.91
CA THR A 279 -7.66 13.33 -22.75
C THR A 279 -8.28 12.87 -24.07
N ALA A 280 -9.54 13.25 -24.36
CA ALA A 280 -10.28 12.81 -25.55
C ALA A 280 -9.54 13.12 -26.86
N ASP A 281 -8.93 14.31 -26.96
CA ASP A 281 -8.25 14.77 -28.17
C ASP A 281 -6.80 14.24 -28.29
N TRP A 282 -6.30 13.51 -27.29
CA TRP A 282 -4.94 12.96 -27.31
C TRP A 282 -4.82 11.69 -28.15
N GLY A 283 -5.94 11.08 -28.55
CA GLY A 283 -5.96 9.91 -29.42
C GLY A 283 -5.34 8.66 -28.78
N ARG A 284 -5.49 8.50 -27.46
CA ARG A 284 -4.95 7.36 -26.69
C ARG A 284 -6.03 6.69 -25.84
N GLN A 285 -5.88 5.38 -25.62
CA GLN A 285 -6.71 4.63 -24.68
C GLN A 285 -6.29 4.91 -23.23
N ASN A 286 -7.21 4.63 -22.30
CA ASN A 286 -6.99 4.71 -20.85
C ASN A 286 -6.88 3.32 -20.22
N TRP A 287 -5.92 3.11 -19.34
CA TRP A 287 -5.65 1.82 -18.70
C TRP A 287 -5.61 1.97 -17.18
N MET A 288 -6.28 1.05 -16.49
CA MET A 288 -6.23 0.93 -15.03
C MET A 288 -5.15 -0.10 -14.75
N THR A 289 -3.95 0.37 -14.41
CA THR A 289 -2.76 -0.48 -14.30
C THR A 289 -2.53 -1.01 -12.88
N GLU A 290 -3.28 -0.48 -11.90
CA GLU A 290 -3.27 -0.98 -10.53
C GLU A 290 -4.48 -0.52 -9.71
N THR A 291 -5.08 -1.45 -8.98
CA THR A 291 -6.10 -1.15 -7.97
C THR A 291 -6.14 -2.23 -6.89
N SER A 292 -6.49 -1.84 -5.66
CA SER A 292 -6.53 -2.74 -4.50
C SER A 292 -7.41 -2.16 -3.38
N GLY A 293 -7.32 -2.69 -2.16
CA GLY A 293 -7.98 -2.13 -0.97
C GLY A 293 -9.46 -2.49 -0.82
N HIS A 294 -9.96 -3.43 -1.62
CA HIS A 294 -11.35 -3.89 -1.52
C HIS A 294 -11.43 -5.06 -0.52
N PRO A 295 -12.32 -5.00 0.50
CA PRO A 295 -12.49 -6.10 1.46
C PRO A 295 -12.84 -7.43 0.78
N GLN A 296 -12.44 -8.55 1.38
CA GLN A 296 -12.80 -9.91 0.92
C GLN A 296 -14.25 -10.31 1.24
N THR A 297 -15.13 -9.32 1.42
CA THR A 297 -16.56 -9.51 1.67
C THR A 297 -17.34 -9.32 0.39
N TRP A 298 -18.58 -9.81 0.35
CA TRP A 298 -19.45 -9.59 -0.79
C TRP A 298 -19.72 -8.10 -1.10
N PRO A 299 -19.98 -7.21 -0.11
CA PRO A 299 -20.02 -5.77 -0.36
C PRO A 299 -18.72 -5.20 -0.94
N GLY A 300 -17.56 -5.66 -0.47
CA GLY A 300 -16.27 -5.26 -1.04
C GLY A 300 -16.09 -5.69 -2.49
N ALA A 301 -16.59 -6.87 -2.85
CA ALA A 301 -16.60 -7.36 -4.22
C ALA A 301 -17.58 -6.60 -5.14
N ILE A 302 -18.76 -6.23 -4.63
CA ILE A 302 -19.70 -5.35 -5.35
C ILE A 302 -19.10 -3.95 -5.56
N GLN A 303 -18.40 -3.40 -4.56
CA GLN A 303 -17.67 -2.15 -4.73
C GLN A 303 -16.60 -2.27 -5.82
N MET A 304 -15.85 -3.37 -5.85
CA MET A 304 -14.86 -3.60 -6.91
C MET A 304 -15.52 -3.68 -8.30
N ALA A 305 -16.64 -4.40 -8.43
CA ALA A 305 -17.38 -4.49 -9.70
C ALA A 305 -17.94 -3.13 -10.14
N ARG A 306 -18.42 -2.33 -9.19
CA ARG A 306 -18.82 -0.94 -9.44
C ARG A 306 -17.66 -0.11 -9.96
N ASP A 307 -16.49 -0.17 -9.32
CA ASP A 307 -15.31 0.53 -9.80
C ASP A 307 -14.95 0.06 -11.22
N MET A 308 -14.93 -1.24 -11.49
CA MET A 308 -14.69 -1.76 -12.84
C MET A 308 -15.64 -1.13 -13.87
N HIS A 309 -16.94 -1.08 -13.57
CA HIS A 309 -17.93 -0.42 -14.42
C HIS A 309 -17.65 1.07 -14.59
N GLU A 310 -17.34 1.77 -13.50
CA GLU A 310 -17.06 3.20 -13.50
C GLU A 310 -15.85 3.55 -14.40
N TYR A 311 -14.79 2.73 -14.39
CA TYR A 311 -13.64 2.93 -15.28
C TYR A 311 -13.94 2.54 -16.72
N LEU A 312 -14.55 1.37 -16.96
CA LEU A 312 -14.84 0.87 -18.31
C LEU A 312 -15.90 1.72 -19.01
N VAL A 313 -16.96 2.13 -18.32
CA VAL A 313 -18.08 2.90 -18.92
C VAL A 313 -17.90 4.40 -18.73
N GLY A 314 -17.54 4.84 -17.52
CA GLY A 314 -17.40 6.25 -17.20
C GLY A 314 -16.10 6.88 -17.73
N GLY A 315 -15.01 6.12 -17.79
CA GLY A 315 -13.68 6.60 -18.20
C GLY A 315 -13.19 6.14 -19.57
N ASP A 316 -13.96 5.30 -20.26
CA ASP A 316 -13.56 4.58 -21.48
C ASP A 316 -12.21 3.85 -21.30
N PHE A 317 -12.01 3.23 -20.13
CA PHE A 317 -10.83 2.42 -19.88
C PHE A 317 -10.88 1.12 -20.68
N SER A 318 -9.73 0.72 -21.20
CA SER A 318 -9.55 -0.41 -22.10
C SER A 318 -8.88 -1.60 -21.40
N ALA A 319 -8.26 -1.38 -20.24
CA ALA A 319 -7.67 -2.44 -19.43
C ALA A 319 -7.95 -2.24 -17.93
N TRP A 320 -7.96 -3.35 -17.19
CA TRP A 320 -8.05 -3.38 -15.73
C TRP A 320 -7.09 -4.40 -15.13
N VAL A 321 -6.16 -3.92 -14.33
CA VAL A 321 -5.15 -4.72 -13.63
C VAL A 321 -5.29 -4.52 -12.12
N TYR A 322 -5.64 -5.58 -11.41
CA TYR A 322 -5.65 -5.60 -9.95
C TYR A 322 -4.23 -5.75 -9.38
N TRP A 323 -3.98 -5.31 -8.15
CA TRP A 323 -2.63 -5.36 -7.58
C TRP A 323 -2.06 -6.77 -7.47
N GLN A 324 -2.75 -7.69 -6.78
CA GLN A 324 -2.32 -9.08 -6.69
C GLN A 324 -3.41 -10.02 -7.21
N LEU A 325 -3.03 -11.04 -7.97
CA LEU A 325 -3.97 -12.15 -8.27
C LEU A 325 -4.25 -12.99 -7.03
N THR A 326 -3.22 -13.23 -6.20
CA THR A 326 -3.31 -14.00 -4.96
C THR A 326 -2.34 -13.45 -3.92
N ASP A 327 -2.71 -13.56 -2.64
CA ASP A 327 -1.81 -13.32 -1.50
C ASP A 327 -2.28 -14.14 -0.28
N GLN A 328 -1.52 -14.11 0.81
CA GLN A 328 -1.85 -14.80 2.05
C GLN A 328 -3.04 -14.13 2.78
N GLU A 329 -3.70 -14.87 3.68
CA GLU A 329 -4.92 -14.43 4.38
C GLU A 329 -4.83 -13.04 5.02
N SER A 330 -3.69 -12.70 5.62
CA SER A 330 -3.46 -11.40 6.26
C SER A 330 -3.46 -10.20 5.30
N ALA A 331 -3.30 -10.44 3.99
CA ALA A 331 -3.22 -9.44 2.93
C ALA A 331 -4.46 -9.43 2.01
N GLY A 332 -5.55 -10.11 2.38
CA GLY A 332 -6.69 -10.37 1.49
C GLY A 332 -7.28 -9.13 0.80
N GLN A 333 -7.24 -7.94 1.41
CA GLN A 333 -7.75 -6.73 0.74
C GLN A 333 -6.97 -6.32 -0.53
N TYR A 334 -5.74 -6.80 -0.67
CA TYR A 334 -4.83 -6.44 -1.76
C TYR A 334 -4.82 -7.43 -2.93
N ALA A 335 -5.48 -8.58 -2.78
CA ALA A 335 -5.49 -9.64 -3.79
C ALA A 335 -6.89 -10.05 -4.23
N ILE A 336 -7.04 -10.57 -5.45
CA ILE A 336 -8.31 -11.16 -5.89
C ILE A 336 -8.59 -12.45 -5.11
N MET A 337 -7.62 -13.37 -5.06
CA MET A 337 -7.69 -14.64 -4.35
C MET A 337 -6.91 -14.59 -3.04
N VAL A 338 -7.19 -15.52 -2.13
CA VAL A 338 -6.43 -15.74 -0.89
C VAL A 338 -5.91 -17.16 -0.88
N ASP A 339 -4.59 -17.35 -0.76
CA ASP A 339 -3.92 -18.65 -0.92
C ASP A 339 -4.43 -19.38 -2.17
N TYR A 340 -4.48 -18.62 -3.27
CA TYR A 340 -5.02 -18.98 -4.59
C TYR A 340 -6.45 -19.54 -4.56
N GLN A 341 -7.19 -19.46 -3.45
CA GLN A 341 -8.59 -19.88 -3.37
C GLN A 341 -9.56 -18.78 -3.83
N PRO A 342 -10.70 -19.14 -4.47
CA PRO A 342 -11.73 -18.19 -4.85
C PRO A 342 -12.31 -17.42 -3.66
N THR A 343 -12.53 -16.12 -3.86
CA THR A 343 -13.14 -15.19 -2.90
C THR A 343 -14.38 -14.53 -3.52
N PRO A 344 -15.16 -13.73 -2.77
CA PRO A 344 -16.17 -12.85 -3.38
C PRO A 344 -15.62 -11.99 -4.53
N LYS A 345 -14.39 -11.46 -4.41
CA LYS A 345 -13.75 -10.66 -5.46
C LYS A 345 -13.44 -11.49 -6.70
N PHE A 346 -13.02 -12.75 -6.53
CA PHE A 346 -12.83 -13.68 -7.66
C PHE A 346 -14.10 -13.80 -8.50
N TYR A 347 -15.25 -14.03 -7.86
CA TYR A 347 -16.51 -14.19 -8.58
C TYR A 347 -16.98 -12.90 -9.23
N ALA A 348 -16.84 -11.75 -8.55
CA ALA A 348 -17.14 -10.45 -9.14
C ALA A 348 -16.24 -10.16 -10.36
N ALA A 349 -14.93 -10.40 -10.26
CA ALA A 349 -13.99 -10.23 -11.37
C ALA A 349 -14.33 -11.17 -12.55
N LYS A 350 -14.75 -12.41 -12.28
CA LYS A 350 -15.09 -13.42 -13.30
C LYS A 350 -16.17 -12.95 -14.29
N HIS A 351 -17.12 -12.12 -13.86
CA HIS A 351 -18.13 -11.51 -14.74
C HIS A 351 -17.55 -10.64 -15.86
N PHE A 352 -16.36 -10.10 -15.64
CA PHE A 352 -15.62 -9.32 -16.63
C PHE A 352 -14.52 -10.17 -17.29
N TYR A 353 -13.70 -10.81 -16.47
CA TYR A 353 -12.48 -11.51 -16.89
C TYR A 353 -12.80 -12.73 -17.72
N ARG A 354 -13.91 -13.44 -17.52
CA ARG A 354 -14.13 -14.69 -18.27
C ARG A 354 -14.63 -14.44 -19.68
N TYR A 355 -15.54 -13.48 -19.83
CA TYR A 355 -16.35 -13.35 -21.05
C TYR A 355 -16.13 -12.06 -21.82
N ILE A 356 -15.45 -11.04 -21.27
CA ILE A 356 -14.99 -9.88 -22.05
C ILE A 356 -13.54 -10.13 -22.42
N ARG A 357 -13.25 -10.36 -23.70
CA ARG A 357 -11.96 -10.85 -24.20
C ARG A 357 -11.22 -9.77 -24.97
N PRO A 358 -9.88 -9.82 -25.01
CA PRO A 358 -9.13 -8.83 -25.77
C PRO A 358 -9.63 -8.69 -27.21
N GLY A 359 -9.83 -7.46 -27.66
CA GLY A 359 -10.46 -7.14 -28.95
C GLY A 359 -11.98 -6.97 -28.90
N ALA A 360 -12.63 -7.22 -27.76
CA ALA A 360 -14.05 -6.87 -27.59
C ALA A 360 -14.23 -5.36 -27.64
N VAL A 361 -15.25 -4.88 -28.34
CA VAL A 361 -15.56 -3.45 -28.46
C VAL A 361 -16.73 -3.11 -27.55
N ARG A 362 -16.55 -2.15 -26.66
CA ARG A 362 -17.66 -1.67 -25.81
C ARG A 362 -18.69 -0.96 -26.69
N VAL A 363 -19.97 -1.19 -26.41
CA VAL A 363 -21.07 -0.43 -27.02
C VAL A 363 -21.79 0.40 -25.96
N GLU A 364 -22.46 1.47 -26.38
CA GLU A 364 -23.18 2.36 -25.47
C GLU A 364 -24.39 1.67 -24.83
N THR A 365 -24.64 2.01 -23.56
CA THR A 365 -25.83 1.60 -22.81
C THR A 365 -26.53 2.84 -22.27
N THR A 366 -27.87 2.79 -22.14
CA THR A 366 -28.64 3.87 -21.51
C THR A 366 -29.59 3.29 -20.45
N PRO A 367 -29.52 3.78 -19.19
CA PRO A 367 -28.54 4.73 -18.67
C PRO A 367 -27.15 4.09 -18.45
N GLU A 368 -26.07 4.87 -18.53
CA GLU A 368 -24.71 4.39 -18.18
C GLU A 368 -24.53 4.21 -16.66
N MET A 369 -25.28 4.97 -15.85
CA MET A 369 -25.25 4.94 -14.38
C MET A 369 -26.68 5.02 -13.85
N GLY A 370 -26.99 4.27 -12.78
CA GLY A 370 -28.31 4.25 -12.15
C GLY A 370 -28.35 3.29 -10.96
N ALA A 371 -29.56 2.84 -10.61
CA ALA A 371 -29.74 1.78 -9.62
C ALA A 371 -29.19 0.42 -10.12
N VAL A 372 -29.14 0.22 -11.44
CA VAL A 372 -28.38 -0.85 -12.10
C VAL A 372 -27.30 -0.21 -12.96
N LEU A 373 -26.14 -0.86 -13.02
CA LEU A 373 -24.99 -0.43 -13.82
C LEU A 373 -24.82 -1.40 -15.00
N PRO A 374 -25.23 -1.02 -16.23
CA PRO A 374 -25.17 -1.89 -17.40
C PRO A 374 -23.97 -1.59 -18.31
N SER A 375 -23.25 -2.63 -18.72
CA SER A 375 -22.23 -2.54 -19.77
C SER A 375 -22.40 -3.66 -20.79
N ALA A 376 -22.05 -3.39 -22.06
CA ALA A 376 -22.20 -4.33 -23.15
C ALA A 376 -20.97 -4.30 -24.08
N TYR A 377 -20.57 -5.48 -24.56
CA TYR A 377 -19.33 -5.69 -25.33
C TYR A 377 -19.59 -6.63 -26.49
N ARG A 378 -19.20 -6.21 -27.70
CA ARG A 378 -19.31 -7.02 -28.91
C ARG A 378 -17.98 -7.68 -29.23
N HIS A 379 -18.03 -9.00 -29.44
CA HIS A 379 -16.91 -9.83 -29.81
C HIS A 379 -16.98 -10.16 -31.30
N HIS A 380 -16.29 -9.36 -32.09
CA HIS A 380 -16.33 -9.43 -33.56
C HIS A 380 -15.84 -10.77 -34.13
N VAL A 381 -14.93 -11.44 -33.42
CA VAL A 381 -14.32 -12.71 -33.88
C VAL A 381 -15.29 -13.88 -33.78
N ASP A 382 -16.01 -14.00 -32.66
CA ASP A 382 -16.84 -15.17 -32.39
C ASP A 382 -18.35 -14.89 -32.48
N GLY A 383 -18.76 -13.62 -32.58
CA GLY A 383 -20.16 -13.19 -32.69
C GLY A 383 -20.88 -13.11 -31.34
N THR A 384 -20.12 -13.04 -30.24
CA THR A 384 -20.71 -12.95 -28.90
C THR A 384 -21.01 -11.50 -28.52
N LEU A 385 -22.20 -11.26 -27.97
CA LEU A 385 -22.54 -10.06 -27.21
C LEU A 385 -22.53 -10.41 -25.73
N THR A 386 -21.66 -9.76 -24.96
CA THR A 386 -21.58 -9.92 -23.51
C THR A 386 -22.18 -8.70 -22.82
N LEU A 387 -23.19 -8.91 -21.98
CA LEU A 387 -23.77 -7.88 -21.13
C LEU A 387 -23.39 -8.17 -19.67
N VAL A 388 -23.02 -7.14 -18.92
CA VAL A 388 -22.81 -7.21 -17.47
C VAL A 388 -23.73 -6.20 -16.81
N LEU A 389 -24.59 -6.69 -15.92
CA LEU A 389 -25.55 -5.91 -15.14
C LEU A 389 -25.20 -6.04 -13.66
N ILE A 390 -24.88 -4.92 -13.01
CA ILE A 390 -24.59 -4.89 -11.58
C ILE A 390 -25.75 -4.19 -10.87
N ASN A 391 -26.35 -4.84 -9.87
CA ASN A 391 -27.21 -4.20 -8.89
C ASN A 391 -26.41 -3.94 -7.61
N PRO A 392 -25.84 -2.75 -7.41
CA PRO A 392 -25.11 -2.40 -6.20
C PRO A 392 -26.03 -2.00 -5.03
N THR A 393 -27.35 -2.06 -5.19
CA THR A 393 -28.31 -1.62 -4.18
C THR A 393 -28.75 -2.76 -3.27
N GLU A 394 -29.30 -2.41 -2.11
CA GLU A 394 -29.91 -3.38 -1.17
C GLU A 394 -31.32 -3.80 -1.58
N GLU A 395 -31.84 -3.25 -2.69
CA GLU A 395 -33.19 -3.50 -3.18
C GLU A 395 -33.15 -4.32 -4.47
N GLU A 396 -34.16 -5.18 -4.65
CA GLU A 396 -34.35 -5.92 -5.89
C GLU A 396 -34.71 -4.96 -7.03
N GLN A 397 -34.11 -5.17 -8.21
CA GLN A 397 -34.38 -4.36 -9.39
C GLN A 397 -35.08 -5.21 -10.46
N THR A 398 -36.20 -4.72 -10.97
CA THR A 398 -36.89 -5.35 -12.12
C THR A 398 -36.60 -4.54 -13.37
N LEU A 399 -36.09 -5.20 -14.41
CA LEU A 399 -35.64 -4.54 -15.64
C LEU A 399 -36.04 -5.29 -16.91
N ARG A 400 -36.00 -4.56 -18.04
CA ARG A 400 -36.16 -5.09 -19.40
C ARG A 400 -35.02 -4.61 -20.28
N LEU A 401 -34.59 -5.46 -21.22
CA LEU A 401 -33.57 -5.11 -22.19
C LEU A 401 -34.23 -4.59 -23.46
N ALA A 402 -33.72 -3.48 -23.99
CA ALA A 402 -34.07 -2.96 -25.29
C ALA A 402 -32.81 -2.86 -26.15
N PHE A 403 -32.93 -3.04 -27.45
CA PHE A 403 -31.80 -3.03 -28.37
C PHE A 403 -32.07 -2.10 -29.56
N GLU A 404 -31.07 -1.32 -29.94
CA GLU A 404 -31.11 -0.41 -31.09
C GLU A 404 -29.89 -0.67 -32.00
N GLY A 405 -30.06 -0.48 -33.31
CA GLY A 405 -28.93 -0.34 -34.23
C GLY A 405 -28.18 -1.62 -34.61
N GLY A 406 -28.78 -2.82 -34.50
CA GLY A 406 -28.08 -4.04 -34.90
C GLY A 406 -28.86 -5.34 -34.75
N VAL A 407 -28.16 -6.46 -34.93
CA VAL A 407 -28.70 -7.81 -34.76
C VAL A 407 -28.81 -8.13 -33.28
N VAL A 408 -30.01 -8.55 -32.86
CA VAL A 408 -30.31 -8.90 -31.47
C VAL A 408 -30.25 -10.42 -31.31
N PRO A 409 -29.41 -10.96 -30.42
CA PRO A 409 -29.40 -12.39 -30.13
C PRO A 409 -30.77 -12.87 -29.63
N LEU A 410 -31.26 -13.98 -30.18
CA LEU A 410 -32.57 -14.54 -29.82
C LEU A 410 -32.57 -15.25 -28.46
N VAL A 411 -31.41 -15.71 -28.01
CA VAL A 411 -31.22 -16.43 -26.74
C VAL A 411 -30.04 -15.81 -25.99
N LEU A 412 -30.25 -15.56 -24.70
CA LEU A 412 -29.27 -15.08 -23.76
C LEU A 412 -29.06 -16.14 -22.68
N GLU A 413 -27.86 -16.70 -22.62
CA GLU A 413 -27.42 -17.55 -21.51
C GLU A 413 -26.70 -16.68 -20.48
N GLY A 414 -26.68 -17.07 -19.21
CA GLY A 414 -26.08 -16.19 -18.22
C GLY A 414 -25.57 -16.84 -16.97
N PHE A 415 -24.89 -16.01 -16.19
CA PHE A 415 -24.31 -16.36 -14.90
C PHE A 415 -24.66 -15.28 -13.90
N LEU A 416 -25.12 -15.68 -12.72
CA LEU A 416 -25.50 -14.82 -11.62
C LEU A 416 -24.58 -15.07 -10.43
N SER A 417 -24.14 -13.99 -9.78
CA SER A 417 -23.52 -14.05 -8.45
C SER A 417 -24.31 -13.19 -7.48
N THR A 418 -24.60 -13.75 -6.30
CA THR A 418 -25.40 -13.13 -5.23
C THR A 418 -24.75 -13.36 -3.87
N PRO A 419 -25.09 -12.56 -2.84
CA PRO A 419 -24.70 -12.88 -1.47
C PRO A 419 -25.40 -14.16 -1.00
N LYS A 420 -24.65 -15.11 -0.41
CA LYS A 420 -25.22 -16.29 0.24
C LYS A 420 -25.75 -15.94 1.63
N GLN A 421 -26.79 -16.63 2.10
CA GLN A 421 -27.11 -16.66 3.53
C GLN A 421 -25.94 -17.27 4.31
N GLY A 422 -25.29 -16.48 5.18
CA GLY A 422 -24.10 -16.89 5.94
C GLY A 422 -22.78 -16.27 5.47
N GLY A 423 -22.78 -15.37 4.48
CA GLY A 423 -21.66 -14.45 4.20
C GLY A 423 -20.59 -14.94 3.21
N ALA A 424 -20.53 -16.22 2.89
CA ALA A 424 -19.68 -16.77 1.83
C ALA A 424 -20.50 -16.87 0.53
N GLY A 425 -20.42 -15.87 -0.37
CA GLY A 425 -21.20 -15.82 -1.62
C GLY A 425 -21.17 -17.14 -2.44
N GLU A 426 -22.30 -17.49 -3.07
CA GLU A 426 -22.32 -18.48 -4.15
C GLU A 426 -22.08 -17.73 -5.45
N GLY A 427 -20.92 -17.97 -6.06
CA GLY A 427 -20.49 -17.15 -7.18
C GLY A 427 -20.59 -17.87 -8.52
N PHE A 428 -21.11 -17.15 -9.51
CA PHE A 428 -21.09 -17.50 -10.92
C PHE A 428 -21.94 -18.72 -11.29
N LEU A 429 -23.16 -18.74 -10.77
CA LEU A 429 -24.13 -19.81 -11.03
C LEU A 429 -24.80 -19.61 -12.39
N PRO A 430 -24.93 -20.66 -13.23
CA PRO A 430 -25.66 -20.55 -14.47
C PRO A 430 -27.15 -20.27 -14.20
N ILE A 431 -27.77 -19.48 -15.08
CA ILE A 431 -29.22 -19.23 -15.07
C ILE A 431 -29.88 -19.97 -16.24
N ASP A 432 -31.19 -20.17 -16.16
CA ASP A 432 -31.97 -20.66 -17.30
C ASP A 432 -31.88 -19.67 -18.48
N PRO A 433 -31.69 -20.14 -19.73
CA PRO A 433 -31.65 -19.27 -20.89
C PRO A 433 -32.92 -18.43 -21.02
N MET A 434 -32.76 -17.18 -21.42
CA MET A 434 -33.84 -16.21 -21.58
C MET A 434 -33.83 -15.56 -22.97
N THR A 435 -34.89 -14.84 -23.29
CA THR A 435 -35.04 -14.03 -24.50
C THR A 435 -34.94 -12.54 -24.16
N PRO A 436 -34.59 -11.67 -25.12
CA PRO A 436 -34.58 -10.21 -24.94
C PRO A 436 -35.89 -9.62 -24.39
N ASP A 437 -37.04 -10.24 -24.68
CA ASP A 437 -38.37 -9.77 -24.26
C ASP A 437 -38.71 -10.12 -22.80
N ASP A 438 -37.93 -11.00 -22.18
CA ASP A 438 -38.16 -11.42 -20.80
C ASP A 438 -37.88 -10.30 -19.80
N THR A 439 -38.66 -10.31 -18.72
CA THR A 439 -38.42 -9.40 -17.59
C THR A 439 -37.38 -10.02 -16.67
N ILE A 440 -36.32 -9.27 -16.37
CA ILE A 440 -35.23 -9.70 -15.51
C ILE A 440 -35.45 -9.16 -14.11
N THR A 441 -35.43 -10.06 -13.13
CA THR A 441 -35.40 -9.71 -11.71
C THR A 441 -33.97 -9.88 -11.21
N LEU A 442 -33.31 -8.77 -10.89
CA LEU A 442 -31.92 -8.74 -10.45
C LEU A 442 -31.87 -8.56 -8.92
N PRO A 443 -31.44 -9.58 -8.16
CA PRO A 443 -31.43 -9.53 -6.70
C PRO A 443 -30.59 -8.37 -6.14
N PRO A 444 -30.81 -7.95 -4.89
CA PRO A 444 -29.93 -7.02 -4.19
C PRO A 444 -28.47 -7.45 -4.25
N MET A 445 -27.56 -6.48 -4.35
CA MET A 445 -26.11 -6.69 -4.30
C MET A 445 -25.68 -7.82 -5.25
N SER A 446 -26.06 -7.79 -6.51
CA SER A 446 -25.80 -8.91 -7.42
C SER A 446 -25.13 -8.48 -8.72
N ILE A 447 -24.53 -9.45 -9.40
CA ILE A 447 -23.93 -9.26 -10.72
C ILE A 447 -24.46 -10.35 -11.63
N LEU A 448 -24.99 -9.96 -12.78
CA LEU A 448 -25.48 -10.85 -13.82
C LEU A 448 -24.69 -10.61 -15.11
N THR A 449 -24.13 -11.67 -15.67
CA THR A 449 -23.58 -11.66 -17.04
C THR A 449 -24.55 -12.40 -17.96
N LEU A 450 -24.88 -11.80 -19.10
CA LEU A 450 -25.64 -12.42 -20.17
C LEU A 450 -24.80 -12.51 -21.44
N LEU A 451 -24.94 -13.61 -22.16
CA LEU A 451 -24.20 -13.95 -23.37
C LEU A 451 -25.20 -14.29 -24.47
N GLY A 452 -25.23 -13.47 -25.51
CA GLY A 452 -25.94 -13.77 -26.75
C GLY A 452 -24.94 -14.09 -27.85
N ARG A 453 -25.21 -15.11 -28.66
CA ARG A 453 -24.37 -15.45 -29.82
C ARG A 453 -25.18 -15.40 -31.09
N ASP A 454 -24.63 -14.72 -32.09
CA ASP A 454 -25.21 -14.68 -33.43
C ASP A 454 -24.08 -14.58 -34.47
N ASP A 455 -24.17 -15.37 -35.54
CA ASP A 455 -23.16 -15.34 -36.60
C ASP A 455 -23.15 -13.99 -37.34
N ASP A 456 -24.28 -13.26 -37.38
CA ASP A 456 -24.36 -11.94 -38.01
C ASP A 456 -23.72 -10.83 -37.16
N LEU A 457 -23.40 -11.11 -35.89
CA LEU A 457 -22.57 -10.23 -35.05
C LEU A 457 -21.08 -10.36 -35.36
N ARG A 458 -20.66 -11.38 -36.13
CA ARG A 458 -19.28 -11.51 -36.58
C ARG A 458 -18.98 -10.49 -37.66
N THR A 459 -17.91 -9.74 -37.48
CA THR A 459 -17.36 -8.89 -38.55
C THR A 459 -15.92 -9.30 -38.83
N ARG A 460 -15.43 -9.01 -40.04
CA ARG A 460 -14.04 -9.27 -40.43
C ARG A 460 -13.07 -8.17 -39.98
N ASP A 461 -13.48 -7.35 -39.01
CA ASP A 461 -12.65 -6.25 -38.54
C ASP A 461 -11.40 -6.80 -37.86
N ALA A 462 -10.24 -6.27 -38.24
CA ALA A 462 -8.97 -6.69 -37.66
C ALA A 462 -8.91 -6.20 -36.21
N ILE A 463 -8.73 -7.12 -35.26
CA ILE A 463 -8.28 -6.75 -33.91
C ILE A 463 -6.84 -6.24 -34.05
N ASP A 464 -6.55 -5.07 -33.52
CA ASP A 464 -5.17 -4.57 -33.46
C ASP A 464 -4.29 -5.61 -32.75
N PRO A 465 -3.27 -6.15 -33.42
CA PRO A 465 -2.44 -7.18 -32.83
C PRO A 465 -1.68 -6.62 -31.64
N TRP A 466 -1.54 -7.44 -30.61
CA TRP A 466 -0.62 -7.14 -29.51
C TRP A 466 0.79 -6.94 -30.10
N PRO A 467 1.51 -5.87 -29.75
CA PRO A 467 2.76 -5.53 -30.41
C PRO A 467 3.82 -6.61 -30.18
N GLU A 468 4.52 -6.99 -31.25
CA GLU A 468 5.74 -7.77 -31.14
C GLU A 468 6.85 -6.84 -30.62
N ALA A 469 7.22 -7.00 -29.36
CA ALA A 469 8.04 -6.08 -28.58
C ALA A 469 9.37 -5.76 -29.24
N VAL A 470 10.04 -6.76 -29.81
CA VAL A 470 11.31 -6.59 -30.53
C VAL A 470 11.45 -7.68 -31.58
N ASP A 471 11.84 -7.29 -32.80
CA ASP A 471 12.27 -8.24 -33.82
C ASP A 471 13.75 -8.56 -33.60
N LEU A 472 14.04 -9.84 -33.34
CA LEU A 472 15.41 -10.32 -33.15
C LEU A 472 16.06 -10.76 -34.47
N SER A 473 15.32 -10.72 -35.58
CA SER A 473 15.85 -11.05 -36.91
C SER A 473 16.92 -10.01 -37.30
N GLY A 474 18.15 -10.48 -37.51
CA GLY A 474 19.31 -9.62 -37.82
C GLY A 474 20.19 -9.22 -36.63
N ARG A 475 19.88 -9.65 -35.39
CA ARG A 475 20.78 -9.52 -34.23
C ARG A 475 21.86 -10.63 -34.24
N GLU A 476 22.62 -10.74 -35.33
CA GLU A 476 23.67 -11.76 -35.49
C GLU A 476 24.87 -11.48 -34.56
N GLY A 477 25.44 -12.53 -33.96
CA GLY A 477 26.62 -12.42 -33.07
C GLY A 477 26.31 -12.28 -31.58
N TRP A 478 25.04 -12.11 -31.20
CA TRP A 478 24.64 -12.19 -29.80
C TRP A 478 24.85 -13.59 -29.21
N PRO A 479 25.25 -13.70 -27.93
CA PRO A 479 25.29 -14.97 -27.22
C PRO A 479 23.98 -15.77 -27.30
N GLU A 480 24.08 -17.08 -27.08
CA GLU A 480 22.91 -17.96 -26.99
C GLU A 480 21.97 -17.53 -25.85
N ARG A 481 22.54 -17.13 -24.73
CA ARG A 481 21.86 -16.48 -23.62
C ARG A 481 22.51 -15.14 -23.30
N LEU A 482 21.71 -14.09 -23.27
CA LEU A 482 22.12 -12.76 -22.85
C LEU A 482 22.05 -12.64 -21.32
N GLY A 483 22.79 -11.69 -20.75
CA GLY A 483 22.83 -11.47 -19.32
C GLY A 483 23.86 -12.32 -18.59
N ASP A 484 24.25 -11.89 -17.40
CA ASP A 484 25.00 -12.70 -16.44
C ASP A 484 24.06 -13.57 -15.60
N TRP A 485 24.27 -14.88 -15.71
CA TRP A 485 23.50 -15.93 -15.03
C TRP A 485 24.18 -16.47 -13.77
N SER A 486 25.38 -15.98 -13.45
CA SER A 486 26.02 -16.27 -12.18
C SER A 486 25.22 -15.67 -11.02
N GLU A 487 25.21 -16.36 -9.88
CA GLU A 487 24.78 -15.73 -8.64
C GLU A 487 25.72 -14.56 -8.35
N ARG A 488 25.14 -13.38 -8.07
CA ARG A 488 25.88 -12.12 -8.00
C ARG A 488 27.01 -12.24 -6.96
N ASP A 489 28.28 -12.30 -7.41
CA ASP A 489 29.39 -11.89 -6.55
C ASP A 489 29.35 -10.38 -6.45
N ASN A 490 28.62 -9.96 -5.44
CA ASN A 490 28.31 -8.58 -5.18
C ASN A 490 29.37 -7.91 -4.30
N GLY A 491 30.55 -8.54 -4.28
CA GLY A 491 31.51 -8.39 -3.23
C GLY A 491 31.09 -9.15 -1.97
N PRO A 492 32.07 -9.60 -1.18
CA PRO A 492 31.79 -10.37 0.02
C PRO A 492 30.94 -9.67 1.08
N GLY A 493 31.05 -8.34 1.20
CA GLY A 493 30.32 -7.56 2.22
C GLY A 493 28.81 -7.55 2.01
N TRP A 494 28.40 -7.69 0.75
CA TRP A 494 27.02 -7.85 0.41
C TRP A 494 26.52 -9.28 0.73
N ALA A 495 27.30 -10.31 0.41
CA ALA A 495 26.94 -11.71 0.63
C ALA A 495 26.74 -12.01 2.13
N ILE A 496 27.73 -11.69 2.95
CA ILE A 496 27.64 -11.86 4.41
C ILE A 496 26.52 -11.00 5.01
N GLY A 497 26.31 -9.79 4.50
CA GLY A 497 25.27 -8.89 4.98
C GLY A 497 23.84 -9.36 4.68
N VAL A 498 23.63 -10.09 3.58
CA VAL A 498 22.33 -10.72 3.30
C VAL A 498 22.12 -11.95 4.14
N ALA A 499 23.11 -12.85 4.19
CA ALA A 499 23.05 -14.05 5.01
C ALA A 499 22.72 -13.70 6.47
N ALA A 500 23.39 -12.67 7.02
CA ALA A 500 23.16 -12.16 8.35
C ALA A 500 21.76 -11.54 8.53
N SER A 501 21.25 -10.79 7.55
CA SER A 501 19.91 -10.18 7.64
C SER A 501 18.75 -11.19 7.59
N ARG A 502 19.02 -12.43 7.18
CA ARG A 502 18.02 -13.48 6.98
C ARG A 502 18.22 -14.70 7.88
N ASN A 503 19.15 -14.66 8.84
CA ASN A 503 19.51 -15.81 9.67
C ASN A 503 19.92 -17.06 8.87
N GLN A 504 20.56 -16.88 7.71
CA GLN A 504 21.08 -18.00 6.91
C GLN A 504 22.48 -18.40 7.41
N PHE A 505 22.52 -19.10 8.55
CA PHE A 505 23.77 -19.43 9.26
C PHE A 505 24.80 -20.15 8.41
N GLU A 506 24.41 -21.21 7.67
CA GLU A 506 25.37 -21.96 6.84
C GLU A 506 26.05 -21.07 5.80
N TRP A 507 25.31 -20.13 5.20
CA TRP A 507 25.90 -19.18 4.26
C TRP A 507 26.79 -18.17 4.99
N MET A 508 26.31 -17.59 6.08
CA MET A 508 27.10 -16.65 6.88
C MET A 508 28.43 -17.27 7.34
N GLU A 509 28.43 -18.51 7.82
CA GLU A 509 29.65 -19.23 8.22
C GLU A 509 30.62 -19.41 7.05
N ARG A 510 30.14 -19.78 5.86
CA ARG A 510 31.00 -19.88 4.66
C ARG A 510 31.68 -18.55 4.33
N GLU A 511 30.98 -17.43 4.47
CA GLU A 511 31.58 -16.09 4.24
C GLU A 511 32.61 -15.75 5.33
N ILE A 512 32.34 -16.10 6.58
CA ILE A 512 33.29 -15.92 7.68
C ILE A 512 34.55 -16.76 7.42
N GLU A 513 34.41 -18.03 7.04
CA GLU A 513 35.50 -18.94 6.69
C GLU A 513 36.29 -18.46 5.46
N ALA A 514 35.62 -17.81 4.51
CA ALA A 514 36.25 -17.17 3.36
C ALA A 514 37.02 -15.87 3.69
N GLY A 515 36.99 -15.42 4.94
CA GLY A 515 37.70 -14.21 5.39
C GLY A 515 36.95 -12.91 5.13
N HIS A 516 35.63 -12.98 4.98
CA HIS A 516 34.79 -11.85 4.56
C HIS A 516 34.04 -11.16 5.70
N LEU A 517 34.39 -11.46 6.96
CA LEU A 517 33.70 -10.98 8.15
C LEU A 517 33.50 -9.45 8.17
N ASP A 518 34.56 -8.68 7.87
CA ASP A 518 34.55 -7.21 7.88
C ASP A 518 34.31 -6.59 6.50
N ALA A 519 33.93 -7.40 5.52
CA ALA A 519 33.61 -6.88 4.20
C ALA A 519 32.36 -5.98 4.29
N VAL A 520 32.40 -4.87 3.55
CA VAL A 520 31.36 -3.85 3.58
C VAL A 520 30.61 -3.77 2.25
N ARG A 521 29.35 -3.39 2.35
CA ARG A 521 28.52 -3.03 1.20
C ARG A 521 28.95 -1.70 0.60
N TYR A 522 28.42 -1.39 -0.58
CA TYR A 522 28.65 -0.11 -1.27
C TYR A 522 28.20 1.12 -0.46
N ASP A 523 27.29 0.96 0.50
CA ASP A 523 26.79 1.99 1.43
C ASP A 523 27.61 2.08 2.73
N GLY A 524 28.74 1.38 2.80
CA GLY A 524 29.66 1.36 3.95
C GLY A 524 29.21 0.44 5.09
N GLN A 525 28.00 -0.12 5.04
CA GLN A 525 27.47 -0.98 6.11
C GLN A 525 28.16 -2.35 6.11
N ASN A 526 28.44 -2.87 7.31
CA ASN A 526 28.88 -4.24 7.51
C ASN A 526 27.69 -5.18 7.80
N ALA A 527 27.98 -6.48 7.96
CA ALA A 527 26.96 -7.50 8.22
C ALA A 527 26.18 -7.27 9.51
N LEU A 528 26.82 -6.73 10.55
CA LEU A 528 26.20 -6.51 11.85
C LEU A 528 25.14 -5.40 11.80
N THR A 529 25.43 -4.28 11.13
CA THR A 529 24.45 -3.21 10.87
C THR A 529 23.23 -3.76 10.14
N ARG A 530 23.44 -4.63 9.14
CA ARG A 530 22.35 -5.27 8.38
C ARG A 530 21.51 -6.22 9.23
N ALA A 531 22.15 -7.01 10.11
CA ALA A 531 21.46 -7.89 11.04
C ALA A 531 20.55 -7.09 12.00
N PHE A 532 21.04 -5.98 12.55
CA PHE A 532 20.23 -5.10 13.41
C PHE A 532 19.03 -4.48 12.68
N MET A 533 19.24 -3.97 11.46
CA MET A 533 18.15 -3.40 10.66
C MET A 533 17.05 -4.43 10.33
N ALA A 534 17.41 -5.71 10.20
CA ALA A 534 16.49 -6.79 9.90
C ALA A 534 15.88 -7.46 11.16
N GLY A 535 16.38 -7.13 12.36
CA GLY A 535 15.98 -7.81 13.59
C GLY A 535 16.55 -9.23 13.75
N ALA A 536 17.61 -9.58 13.01
CA ALA A 536 18.24 -10.89 12.99
C ALA A 536 19.20 -11.07 14.19
N GLY A 537 18.63 -11.22 15.39
CA GLY A 537 19.38 -11.21 16.65
C GLY A 537 20.43 -12.32 16.78
N ALA A 538 20.12 -13.55 16.36
CA ALA A 538 21.05 -14.65 16.45
C ALA A 538 22.24 -14.52 15.46
N SER A 539 22.00 -13.99 14.25
CA SER A 539 23.09 -13.62 13.34
C SER A 539 23.96 -12.50 13.90
N ALA A 540 23.35 -11.46 14.50
CA ALA A 540 24.10 -10.37 15.13
C ALA A 540 25.01 -10.89 16.26
N ALA A 541 24.48 -11.75 17.14
CA ALA A 541 25.26 -12.38 18.20
C ALA A 541 26.44 -13.18 17.64
N ARG A 542 26.19 -14.04 16.63
CA ARG A 542 27.22 -14.86 16.00
C ARG A 542 28.31 -14.04 15.30
N LEU A 543 27.96 -12.94 14.64
CA LEU A 543 28.92 -12.02 14.03
C LEU A 543 29.79 -11.31 15.08
N ILE A 544 29.21 -10.92 16.21
CA ILE A 544 29.97 -10.35 17.34
C ILE A 544 30.95 -11.41 17.89
N GLU A 545 30.50 -12.65 18.08
CA GLU A 545 31.35 -13.78 18.51
C GLU A 545 32.46 -14.09 17.50
N ALA A 546 32.22 -13.87 16.20
CA ALA A 546 33.23 -14.01 15.15
C ALA A 546 34.28 -12.89 15.18
N GLY A 547 34.03 -11.79 15.90
CA GLY A 547 34.94 -10.65 16.01
C GLY A 547 34.76 -9.57 14.94
N ILE A 548 33.53 -9.38 14.43
CA ILE A 548 33.25 -8.33 13.44
C ILE A 548 33.57 -6.93 14.00
N ASP A 549 34.03 -6.01 13.14
CA ASP A 549 34.24 -4.60 13.50
C ASP A 549 32.91 -3.92 13.90
N VAL A 550 32.70 -3.80 15.20
CA VAL A 550 31.50 -3.16 15.77
C VAL A 550 31.47 -1.63 15.63
N ASN A 551 32.55 -1.02 15.14
CA ASN A 551 32.71 0.43 15.00
C ASN A 551 32.62 0.90 13.55
N ARG A 552 32.44 -0.01 12.59
CA ARG A 552 32.36 0.34 11.17
C ARG A 552 31.18 1.30 10.88
N PRO A 553 31.43 2.53 10.40
CA PRO A 553 30.35 3.43 10.02
C PRO A 553 29.86 3.15 8.60
N SER A 554 28.57 3.33 8.36
CA SER A 554 27.99 3.54 7.03
C SER A 554 28.44 4.89 6.44
N LEU A 555 28.10 5.14 5.17
CA LEU A 555 28.47 6.40 4.49
C LEU A 555 27.91 7.66 5.16
N ASP A 556 26.81 7.56 5.91
CA ASP A 556 26.18 8.64 6.70
C ASP A 556 26.57 8.60 8.19
N GLY A 557 27.59 7.80 8.54
CA GLY A 557 28.21 7.76 9.87
C GLY A 557 27.47 6.89 10.91
N TRP A 558 26.45 6.12 10.53
CA TRP A 558 25.78 5.20 11.45
C TRP A 558 26.64 3.96 11.72
N THR A 559 26.79 3.61 13.00
CA THR A 559 27.55 2.43 13.43
C THR A 559 26.61 1.31 13.94
N PRO A 560 27.08 0.07 14.06
CA PRO A 560 26.35 -1.01 14.73
C PRO A 560 25.81 -0.62 16.11
N LEU A 561 26.56 0.17 16.89
CA LEU A 561 26.10 0.64 18.20
C LEU A 561 24.92 1.61 18.10
N HIS A 562 24.88 2.49 17.10
CA HIS A 562 23.69 3.32 16.84
C HIS A 562 22.47 2.45 16.54
N MET A 563 22.63 1.39 15.75
CA MET A 563 21.53 0.50 15.36
C MET A 563 21.09 -0.44 16.49
N ALA A 564 22.00 -0.90 17.35
CA ALA A 564 21.66 -1.68 18.53
C ALA A 564 20.93 -0.81 19.58
N ALA A 565 21.31 0.47 19.67
CA ALA A 565 20.64 1.44 20.53
C ALA A 565 19.26 1.84 19.96
N ALA A 566 19.18 2.15 18.67
CA ALA A 566 17.96 2.64 18.01
C ALA A 566 17.02 1.51 17.55
N THR A 567 15.73 1.81 17.41
CA THR A 567 14.75 0.88 16.83
C THR A 567 14.54 1.08 15.32
N MET A 568 15.61 1.38 14.57
CA MET A 568 15.55 1.66 13.13
C MET A 568 15.62 0.35 12.30
N GLY A 569 14.51 -0.37 12.23
CA GLY A 569 14.34 -1.55 11.37
C GLY A 569 12.88 -1.73 10.96
N ALA A 570 12.58 -1.50 9.67
CA ALA A 570 11.27 -1.77 9.09
C ALA A 570 11.11 -3.30 8.91
N GLY A 571 10.34 -3.95 9.78
CA GLY A 571 10.05 -5.38 9.68
C GLY A 571 9.95 -6.13 11.01
N ALA A 572 10.31 -5.52 12.15
CA ALA A 572 10.09 -6.15 13.45
C ALA A 572 8.59 -6.12 13.78
N ASP A 573 7.83 -7.05 13.20
CA ASP A 573 6.62 -7.58 13.81
C ASP A 573 6.94 -7.86 15.29
N ARG A 574 6.02 -7.54 16.20
CA ARG A 574 6.14 -7.86 17.64
C ARG A 574 6.41 -9.36 17.87
N ARG A 575 6.26 -10.19 16.82
CA ARG A 575 6.50 -11.64 16.77
C ARG A 575 7.87 -12.08 16.27
N ALA A 576 8.72 -11.20 15.75
CA ALA A 576 10.10 -11.54 15.37
C ALA A 576 11.09 -11.58 16.58
N VAL A 577 10.57 -11.57 17.81
CA VAL A 577 11.31 -11.96 19.03
C VAL A 577 11.33 -13.50 19.12
N GLY A 578 11.77 -14.15 18.05
CA GLY A 578 11.75 -15.61 17.89
C GLY A 578 13.03 -16.33 18.33
N GLU A 579 14.12 -15.63 18.66
CA GLU A 579 15.45 -16.25 18.69
C GLU A 579 16.34 -15.79 19.86
N GLY A 580 15.83 -15.81 21.09
CA GLY A 580 16.65 -15.89 22.31
C GLY A 580 17.46 -14.66 22.75
N TYR A 581 17.60 -13.60 21.95
CA TYR A 581 18.32 -12.37 22.32
C TYR A 581 17.39 -11.15 22.40
N SER A 582 17.43 -10.43 23.53
CA SER A 582 16.75 -9.13 23.62
C SER A 582 17.59 -8.01 23.01
N ARG A 583 16.96 -6.87 22.68
CA ARG A 583 17.67 -5.66 22.21
C ARG A 583 18.70 -5.16 23.22
N THR A 584 18.39 -5.30 24.51
CA THR A 584 19.30 -4.96 25.60
C THR A 584 20.52 -5.90 25.62
N ASP A 585 20.32 -7.19 25.32
CA ASP A 585 21.43 -8.15 25.25
C ASP A 585 22.36 -7.84 24.08
N LEU A 586 21.79 -7.57 22.90
CA LEU A 586 22.57 -7.20 21.72
C LEU A 586 23.34 -5.88 21.92
N LEU A 587 22.71 -4.88 22.54
CA LEU A 587 23.40 -3.63 22.91
C LEU A 587 24.58 -3.93 23.85
N ARG A 588 24.37 -4.78 24.87
CA ARG A 588 25.42 -5.17 25.80
C ARG A 588 26.57 -5.87 25.08
N MET A 589 26.28 -6.80 24.17
CA MET A 589 27.30 -7.51 23.39
C MET A 589 28.14 -6.54 22.54
N VAL A 590 27.52 -5.55 21.88
CA VAL A 590 28.25 -4.54 21.09
C VAL A 590 29.16 -3.67 21.98
N LEU A 591 28.67 -3.30 23.17
CA LEU A 591 29.47 -2.56 24.16
C LEU A 591 30.66 -3.39 24.68
N GLU A 592 30.42 -4.67 25.01
CA GLU A 592 31.46 -5.61 25.46
C GLU A 592 32.51 -5.87 24.36
N ALA A 593 32.11 -5.84 23.09
CA ALA A 593 32.99 -5.92 21.93
C ALA A 593 33.73 -4.61 21.60
N GLY A 594 33.57 -3.55 22.40
CA GLY A 594 34.30 -2.28 22.25
C GLY A 594 33.63 -1.26 21.34
N GLY A 595 32.29 -1.27 21.25
CA GLY A 595 31.53 -0.25 20.52
C GLY A 595 31.77 1.17 21.07
N ASP A 596 32.05 2.12 20.18
CA ASP A 596 32.31 3.52 20.51
C ASP A 596 31.01 4.27 20.85
N VAL A 597 30.77 4.45 22.14
CA VAL A 597 29.63 5.21 22.69
C VAL A 597 29.61 6.68 22.30
N GLN A 598 30.72 7.22 21.79
CA GLN A 598 30.84 8.60 21.31
C GLN A 598 30.86 8.72 19.78
N ALA A 599 30.64 7.61 19.05
CA ALA A 599 30.54 7.63 17.60
C ALA A 599 29.49 8.64 17.15
N ARG A 600 29.73 9.29 15.99
CA ARG A 600 28.87 10.35 15.46
C ARG A 600 28.47 10.07 14.02
N THR A 601 27.18 10.22 13.73
CA THR A 601 26.67 10.33 12.36
C THR A 601 27.10 11.65 11.72
N ASP A 602 26.83 11.83 10.42
CA ASP A 602 27.08 13.10 9.73
C ASP A 602 26.32 14.28 10.35
N ASP A 603 25.13 14.03 10.90
CA ASP A 603 24.34 15.00 11.67
C ASP A 603 24.84 15.20 13.12
N GLY A 604 25.94 14.52 13.49
CA GLY A 604 26.53 14.57 14.81
C GLY A 604 25.75 13.81 15.89
N LEU A 605 24.82 12.92 15.52
CA LEU A 605 24.05 12.11 16.48
C LEU A 605 24.94 11.04 17.09
N THR A 606 24.82 10.81 18.40
CA THR A 606 25.46 9.70 19.12
C THR A 606 24.49 8.53 19.30
N PRO A 607 24.94 7.33 19.71
CA PRO A 607 24.03 6.22 20.01
C PRO A 607 22.93 6.59 21.04
N LEU A 608 23.25 7.45 22.01
CA LEU A 608 22.27 7.95 22.99
C LEU A 608 21.22 8.88 22.35
N HIS A 609 21.57 9.67 21.33
CA HIS A 609 20.60 10.42 20.54
C HIS A 609 19.65 9.48 19.78
N ALA A 610 20.21 8.47 19.12
CA ALA A 610 19.44 7.52 18.32
C ALA A 610 18.47 6.69 19.17
N LEU A 611 18.88 6.31 20.39
CA LEU A 611 18.01 5.68 21.40
C LEU A 611 16.87 6.63 21.80
N ALA A 612 17.19 7.88 22.14
CA ALA A 612 16.20 8.88 22.58
C ALA A 612 15.18 9.23 21.49
N ALA A 613 15.60 9.31 20.22
CA ALA A 613 14.74 9.61 19.09
C ALA A 613 13.77 8.46 18.73
N SER A 614 14.09 7.23 19.15
CA SER A 614 13.34 6.03 18.78
C SER A 614 12.51 5.44 19.93
N ALA A 615 12.39 6.19 21.03
CA ALA A 615 11.81 5.87 22.33
C ALA A 615 10.30 5.52 22.38
N TRP A 616 9.68 5.11 21.28
CA TRP A 616 8.22 4.93 21.17
C TRP A 616 7.78 3.52 20.73
N ARG A 617 8.73 2.60 20.47
CA ARG A 617 8.45 1.29 19.82
C ARG A 617 8.48 0.05 20.72
N ASP A 618 9.09 0.07 21.90
CA ASP A 618 9.37 -1.14 22.71
C ASP A 618 9.62 -0.85 24.20
N ASP A 619 9.85 -1.86 25.03
CA ASP A 619 10.26 -1.70 26.42
C ASP A 619 11.81 -1.62 26.58
N GLY A 620 12.27 -1.37 27.81
CA GLY A 620 13.70 -1.43 28.16
C GLY A 620 14.57 -0.22 27.78
N TYR A 621 13.99 0.91 27.34
CA TYR A 621 14.76 2.14 27.09
C TYR A 621 15.53 2.65 28.31
N PRO A 622 14.97 2.70 29.54
CA PRO A 622 15.71 3.16 30.72
C PRO A 622 16.97 2.32 30.99
N GLU A 623 16.88 1.00 30.82
CA GLU A 623 18.03 0.10 31.00
C GLU A 623 19.09 0.32 29.91
N ARG A 624 18.67 0.53 28.65
CA ARG A 624 19.61 0.84 27.56
C ARG A 624 20.28 2.21 27.71
N ILE A 625 19.56 3.21 28.24
CA ILE A 625 20.14 4.51 28.61
C ILE A 625 21.21 4.30 29.67
N LYS A 626 20.87 3.57 30.73
CA LYS A 626 21.79 3.26 31.82
C LYS A 626 23.05 2.55 31.29
N LEU A 627 22.90 1.53 30.44
CA LEU A 627 24.03 0.83 29.83
C LEU A 627 24.95 1.76 29.03
N LEU A 628 24.39 2.63 28.18
CA LEU A 628 25.19 3.59 27.41
C LEU A 628 25.91 4.60 28.32
N VAL A 629 25.24 5.11 29.34
CA VAL A 629 25.83 6.08 30.28
C VAL A 629 26.91 5.44 31.15
N GLU A 630 26.70 4.22 31.64
CA GLU A 630 27.71 3.45 32.39
C GLU A 630 28.92 3.09 31.52
N ALA A 631 28.71 2.89 30.22
CA ALA A 631 29.77 2.73 29.23
C ALA A 631 30.46 4.05 28.83
N GLY A 632 30.03 5.19 29.36
CA GLY A 632 30.69 6.49 29.20
C GLY A 632 30.07 7.42 28.14
N ALA A 633 28.83 7.18 27.71
CA ALA A 633 28.11 8.10 26.82
C ALA A 633 27.93 9.49 27.47
N GLU A 634 28.14 10.54 26.69
CA GLU A 634 27.94 11.91 27.14
C GLU A 634 26.44 12.26 27.08
N VAL A 635 25.83 12.43 28.25
CA VAL A 635 24.37 12.64 28.38
C VAL A 635 23.90 13.92 27.68
N ASP A 636 24.74 14.96 27.68
CA ASP A 636 24.46 16.27 27.06
C ASP A 636 25.23 16.47 25.74
N ALA A 637 25.66 15.39 25.09
CA ALA A 637 26.28 15.46 23.76
C ALA A 637 25.39 16.30 22.82
N ARG A 638 26.02 17.12 21.97
CA ARG A 638 25.31 17.99 21.02
C ARG A 638 25.47 17.48 19.60
N CYS A 639 24.37 17.39 18.86
CA CYS A 639 24.38 17.15 17.41
C CYS A 639 24.68 18.44 16.63
N ALA A 640 24.74 18.38 15.30
CA ALA A 640 25.02 19.53 14.42
C ALA A 640 24.02 20.70 14.61
N HIS A 641 22.79 20.40 15.04
CA HIS A 641 21.75 21.39 15.36
C HIS A 641 21.83 21.91 16.80
N GLY A 642 22.85 21.53 17.56
CA GLY A 642 23.00 21.86 18.98
C GLY A 642 22.05 21.11 19.92
N ARG A 643 21.22 20.21 19.41
CA ARG A 643 20.26 19.42 20.21
C ARG A 643 20.97 18.33 21.00
N THR A 644 20.45 18.03 22.19
CA THR A 644 20.91 16.94 23.07
C THR A 644 19.94 15.75 23.00
N PRO A 645 20.29 14.55 23.52
CA PRO A 645 19.35 13.43 23.62
C PRO A 645 18.04 13.78 24.33
N LEU A 646 18.08 14.65 25.35
CA LEU A 646 16.89 15.13 26.06
C LEU A 646 15.95 15.94 25.14
N HIS A 647 16.47 16.66 24.14
CA HIS A 647 15.64 17.33 23.14
C HIS A 647 14.88 16.30 22.29
N TYR A 648 15.56 15.27 21.79
CA TYR A 648 14.95 14.21 20.99
C TYR A 648 13.92 13.40 21.79
N ALA A 649 14.24 13.07 23.05
CA ALA A 649 13.29 12.42 23.96
C ALA A 649 12.05 13.29 24.23
N SER A 650 12.16 14.62 24.13
CA SER A 650 11.03 15.55 24.32
C SER A 650 10.24 15.83 23.04
N TRP A 651 10.75 15.39 21.89
CA TRP A 651 10.19 15.58 20.55
C TRP A 651 9.61 14.28 19.96
N GLN A 652 9.16 13.36 20.81
CA GLN A 652 8.54 12.10 20.38
C GLN A 652 7.24 12.34 19.57
N GLY A 653 6.74 11.32 18.87
CA GLY A 653 5.34 11.31 18.39
C GLY A 653 5.01 12.15 17.14
N MET A 654 5.99 12.59 16.34
CA MET A 654 5.73 13.44 15.16
C MET A 654 4.94 12.73 14.03
N MET A 655 4.91 11.40 14.03
CA MET A 655 4.09 10.60 13.12
C MET A 655 2.76 10.30 13.84
N GLY A 656 1.63 10.80 13.34
CA GLY A 656 0.31 10.80 14.00
C GLY A 656 -0.31 9.44 14.39
N TRP A 657 0.44 8.34 14.27
CA TRP A 657 0.07 6.97 14.65
C TRP A 657 0.71 6.51 15.96
N ILE A 658 1.58 7.32 16.58
CA ILE A 658 2.30 6.99 17.81
C ILE A 658 1.39 7.32 19.00
N ARG A 659 0.86 6.28 19.66
CA ARG A 659 -0.18 6.41 20.72
C ARG A 659 0.37 6.56 22.14
N ASP A 660 1.61 6.14 22.40
CA ASP A 660 2.20 6.14 23.75
C ASP A 660 3.44 7.06 23.83
N ILE A 661 3.28 8.20 24.50
CA ILE A 661 4.38 9.13 24.81
C ILE A 661 5.13 8.63 26.04
N ARG A 662 6.44 8.38 25.90
CA ARG A 662 7.26 7.73 26.92
C ARG A 662 8.03 8.74 27.75
N SER A 663 7.53 9.01 28.97
CA SER A 663 8.20 9.91 29.92
C SER A 663 9.38 9.27 30.64
N ASP A 664 9.42 7.93 30.73
CA ASP A 664 10.48 7.19 31.42
C ASP A 664 11.86 7.36 30.77
N VAL A 665 11.92 7.61 29.46
CA VAL A 665 13.16 7.99 28.75
C VAL A 665 13.66 9.37 29.19
N VAL A 666 12.75 10.34 29.33
CA VAL A 666 13.05 11.69 29.82
C VAL A 666 13.49 11.62 31.29
N GLU A 667 12.78 10.85 32.11
CA GLU A 667 13.11 10.62 33.53
C GLU A 667 14.49 9.95 33.68
N ALA A 668 14.81 8.95 32.86
CA ALA A 668 16.10 8.29 32.89
C ALA A 668 17.25 9.23 32.49
N LEU A 669 17.11 10.00 31.41
CA LEU A 669 18.12 10.99 31.01
C LEU A 669 18.36 12.04 32.11
N LEU A 670 17.29 12.56 32.73
CA LEU A 670 17.38 13.51 33.84
C LEU A 670 18.02 12.88 35.08
N ALA A 671 17.68 11.63 35.41
CA ALA A 671 18.29 10.89 36.52
C ALA A 671 19.81 10.68 36.32
N HIS A 672 20.26 10.62 35.08
CA HIS A 672 21.67 10.55 34.70
C HIS A 672 22.32 11.94 34.47
N GLY A 673 21.64 13.03 34.85
CA GLY A 673 22.21 14.37 34.91
C GLY A 673 22.05 15.22 33.64
N ALA A 674 21.14 14.87 32.74
CA ALA A 674 20.84 15.72 31.57
C ALA A 674 20.44 17.14 31.97
N ALA A 675 21.00 18.15 31.30
CA ALA A 675 20.67 19.54 31.55
C ALA A 675 19.23 19.86 31.08
N VAL A 676 18.33 20.04 32.06
CA VAL A 676 16.88 20.25 31.83
C VAL A 676 16.57 21.46 30.92
N ASP A 677 17.38 22.53 31.02
CA ASP A 677 17.27 23.75 30.22
C ASP A 677 18.37 23.88 29.16
N ALA A 678 18.94 22.76 28.70
CA ALA A 678 19.86 22.78 27.56
C ALA A 678 19.21 23.50 26.37
N ARG A 679 19.95 24.41 25.72
CA ARG A 679 19.48 25.18 24.57
C ARG A 679 20.08 24.64 23.28
N ASP A 680 19.27 24.36 22.27
CA ASP A 680 19.72 24.00 20.94
C ASP A 680 20.19 25.22 20.10
N GLY A 681 20.53 25.01 18.83
CA GLY A 681 21.00 26.07 17.93
C GLY A 681 19.98 27.18 17.66
N GLN A 682 18.69 26.97 17.97
CA GLN A 682 17.64 27.99 17.91
C GLN A 682 17.32 28.58 19.30
N GLY A 683 18.09 28.22 20.32
CA GLY A 683 17.83 28.63 21.70
C GLY A 683 16.66 27.91 22.35
N ARG A 684 16.07 26.88 21.72
CA ARG A 684 14.94 26.12 22.26
C ARG A 684 15.43 25.11 23.29
N THR A 685 14.62 24.91 24.33
CA THR A 685 14.86 23.91 25.39
C THR A 685 13.99 22.67 25.17
N PRO A 686 14.26 21.53 25.84
CA PRO A 686 13.39 20.35 25.79
C PRO A 686 11.92 20.67 26.10
N LEU A 687 11.65 21.62 27.01
CA LEU A 687 10.29 22.07 27.35
C LEU A 687 9.59 22.78 26.18
N HIS A 688 10.33 23.46 25.29
CA HIS A 688 9.75 24.02 24.06
C HIS A 688 9.22 22.90 23.15
N TYR A 689 9.97 21.81 23.00
CA TYR A 689 9.56 20.66 22.18
C TYR A 689 8.35 19.94 22.79
N ALA A 690 8.35 19.72 24.11
CA ALA A 690 7.19 19.13 24.80
C ALA A 690 5.93 20.00 24.65
N ALA A 691 6.06 21.33 24.69
CA ALA A 691 4.97 22.27 24.47
C ALA A 691 4.48 22.29 23.01
N LEU A 692 5.41 22.21 22.04
CA LEU A 692 5.08 22.17 20.61
C LEU A 692 4.34 20.89 20.22
N MET A 693 4.65 19.77 20.87
CA MET A 693 4.08 18.46 20.60
C MET A 693 2.90 18.08 21.51
N SER A 694 2.52 18.97 22.43
CA SER A 694 1.38 18.77 23.34
C SER A 694 1.60 17.60 24.33
N HIS A 695 2.85 17.32 24.66
CA HIS A 695 3.25 16.20 25.51
C HIS A 695 3.17 16.56 26.99
N GLU A 696 1.95 16.59 27.55
CA GLU A 696 1.70 17.01 28.93
C GLU A 696 2.58 16.29 29.95
N ARG A 697 2.70 14.97 29.83
CA ARG A 697 3.47 14.16 30.77
C ARG A 697 4.98 14.47 30.72
N ILE A 698 5.53 14.69 29.52
CA ILE A 698 6.93 15.10 29.37
C ILE A 698 7.13 16.50 29.94
N ALA A 699 6.21 17.43 29.67
CA ALA A 699 6.26 18.76 30.24
C ALA A 699 6.21 18.72 31.79
N ALA A 700 5.38 17.86 32.38
CA ALA A 700 5.30 17.68 33.83
C ALA A 700 6.61 17.15 34.42
N VAL A 701 7.24 16.16 33.78
CA VAL A 701 8.53 15.62 34.19
C VAL A 701 9.63 16.68 34.12
N LEU A 702 9.69 17.45 33.03
CA LEU A 702 10.67 18.52 32.85
C LEU A 702 10.48 19.64 33.90
N LEU A 703 9.24 20.07 34.15
CA LEU A 703 8.93 21.06 35.18
C LEU A 703 9.27 20.56 36.59
N ARG A 704 8.97 19.29 36.90
CA ARG A 704 9.37 18.65 38.16
C ARG A 704 10.88 18.65 38.34
N ALA A 705 11.63 18.51 37.24
CA ALA A 705 13.09 18.58 37.23
C ALA A 705 13.64 20.01 37.19
N GLY A 706 12.78 21.04 37.23
CA GLY A 706 13.18 22.45 37.36
C GLY A 706 13.28 23.22 36.04
N ALA A 707 12.71 22.73 34.93
CA ALA A 707 12.69 23.45 33.65
C ALA A 707 12.04 24.83 33.78
N ASP A 708 12.60 25.86 33.14
CA ASP A 708 12.02 27.20 33.11
C ASP A 708 10.97 27.36 31.99
N PRO A 709 9.67 27.52 32.30
CA PRO A 709 8.63 27.73 31.28
C PRO A 709 8.66 29.14 30.66
N ARG A 710 9.51 30.05 31.15
CA ARG A 710 9.64 31.43 30.67
C ARG A 710 10.88 31.68 29.81
N GLY A 711 11.74 30.67 29.65
CA GLY A 711 12.91 30.78 28.79
C GLY A 711 12.47 31.03 27.35
N ALA A 712 12.87 32.17 26.78
CA ALA A 712 12.58 32.49 25.38
C ALA A 712 13.64 31.90 24.46
N ASP A 713 13.24 31.37 23.30
CA ASP A 713 14.12 30.97 22.21
C ASP A 713 14.63 32.18 21.40
N ALA A 714 15.38 31.93 20.32
CA ALA A 714 15.96 32.99 19.49
C ALA A 714 14.91 33.85 18.78
N GLN A 715 13.67 33.36 18.65
CA GLN A 715 12.54 34.08 18.06
C GLN A 715 11.70 34.80 19.14
N GLY A 716 12.07 34.69 20.41
CA GLY A 716 11.32 35.25 21.53
C GLY A 716 10.13 34.39 21.96
N GLU A 717 9.99 33.18 21.41
CA GLU A 717 8.92 32.25 21.79
C GLU A 717 9.30 31.55 23.09
N THR A 718 8.35 31.46 24.02
CA THR A 718 8.48 30.67 25.26
C THR A 718 7.68 29.37 25.13
N PRO A 719 7.94 28.33 25.93
CA PRO A 719 7.08 27.15 25.98
C PRO A 719 5.60 27.50 26.21
N VAL A 720 5.33 28.50 27.07
CA VAL A 720 3.97 29.00 27.34
C VAL A 720 3.33 29.61 26.09
N SER A 721 4.07 30.42 25.32
CA SER A 721 3.52 31.02 24.10
C SER A 721 3.33 29.98 23.00
N LEU A 722 4.22 28.99 22.89
CA LEU A 722 4.07 27.88 21.93
C LEU A 722 2.82 27.05 22.22
N ALA A 723 2.60 26.64 23.48
CA ALA A 723 1.38 25.90 23.87
C ALA A 723 0.10 26.72 23.63
N ALA A 724 0.15 28.04 23.86
CA ALA A 724 -0.98 28.93 23.60
C ALA A 724 -1.30 29.06 22.11
N THR A 725 -0.28 29.20 21.25
CA THR A 725 -0.46 29.32 19.79
C THR A 725 -1.03 28.05 19.17
N ARG A 726 -0.77 26.88 19.78
CA ARG A 726 -1.31 25.58 19.32
C ARG A 726 -2.69 25.24 19.87
N ASN A 727 -3.24 26.07 20.76
CA ASN A 727 -4.52 25.84 21.44
C ASN A 727 -4.56 24.54 22.26
N GLU A 728 -3.53 24.31 23.08
CA GLU A 728 -3.34 23.08 23.87
C GLU A 728 -3.60 23.32 25.36
N PRO A 729 -4.87 23.17 25.83
CA PRO A 729 -5.28 23.70 27.13
C PRO A 729 -4.64 22.98 28.32
N GLU A 730 -4.34 21.68 28.22
CA GLU A 730 -3.75 20.88 29.29
C GLU A 730 -2.30 21.27 29.56
N VAL A 731 -1.47 21.32 28.52
CA VAL A 731 -0.07 21.74 28.62
C VAL A 731 0.02 23.22 28.99
N LEU A 732 -0.86 24.06 28.44
CA LEU A 732 -0.90 25.48 28.79
C LEU A 732 -1.28 25.70 30.26
N ALA A 733 -2.25 24.95 30.79
CA ALA A 733 -2.64 25.01 32.20
C ALA A 733 -1.49 24.57 33.11
N LEU A 734 -0.78 23.51 32.74
CA LEU A 734 0.40 23.02 33.45
C LEU A 734 1.54 24.06 33.46
N LEU A 735 1.89 24.61 32.29
CA LEU A 735 2.95 25.62 32.16
C LEU A 735 2.63 26.94 32.89
N ARG A 736 1.35 27.29 33.04
CA ARG A 736 0.89 28.47 33.81
C ARG A 736 0.74 28.21 35.31
N GLY A 737 0.98 26.98 35.77
CA GLY A 737 0.77 26.57 37.16
C GLY A 737 -0.72 26.56 37.57
N LEU A 738 -1.62 26.48 36.60
CA LEU A 738 -3.07 26.36 36.80
C LEU A 738 -3.50 24.90 37.02
N LYS A 739 -2.66 23.94 36.61
CA LYS A 739 -2.78 22.51 36.91
C LYS A 739 -1.56 22.08 37.75
N PRO A 740 -1.74 21.43 38.92
CA PRO A 740 -0.63 20.88 39.70
C PRO A 740 0.20 19.88 38.88
N ILE A 741 1.53 19.92 39.05
CA ILE A 741 2.45 18.97 38.40
C ILE A 741 2.10 17.54 38.85
N GLU A 742 1.76 17.37 40.12
CA GLU A 742 1.35 16.10 40.69
C GLU A 742 0.13 15.54 39.99
N ASP A 743 -0.88 16.33 39.65
CA ASP A 743 -2.09 15.85 38.96
C ASP A 743 -1.76 15.30 37.56
N ALA A 744 -0.85 15.96 36.84
CA ALA A 744 -0.33 15.48 35.54
C ALA A 744 0.53 14.21 35.67
N LEU A 745 1.11 13.96 36.85
CA LEU A 745 1.91 12.76 37.16
C LEU A 745 1.11 11.66 37.88
N GLN A 746 -0.05 11.98 38.47
CA GLN A 746 -0.85 11.10 39.34
C GLN A 746 -1.87 10.26 38.56
N GLN A 747 -2.09 10.56 37.28
CA GLN A 747 -2.64 9.60 36.30
C GLN A 747 -1.84 8.27 36.21
N ILE A 748 -0.77 8.12 37.00
CA ILE A 748 0.07 6.91 37.10
C ILE A 748 -0.11 6.17 38.44
N ARG A 749 -0.65 6.78 39.51
CA ARG A 749 -0.61 6.18 40.87
C ARG A 749 -1.89 5.53 41.36
N SER A 750 -3.04 5.76 40.75
CA SER A 750 -4.17 4.84 40.88
C SER A 750 -3.94 3.69 39.91
N GLY A 751 -3.36 2.60 40.40
CA GLY A 751 -3.47 1.29 39.75
C GLY A 751 -4.93 0.77 39.70
N GLU A 752 -5.89 1.66 39.51
CA GLU A 752 -7.31 1.41 39.27
C GLU A 752 -7.69 1.65 37.81
N ASP A 753 -6.82 2.28 36.99
CA ASP A 753 -7.04 2.35 35.53
C ASP A 753 -6.41 1.18 34.76
N ARG A 754 -6.54 -0.01 35.36
CA ARG A 754 -6.49 -1.29 34.65
C ARG A 754 -7.89 -1.79 34.29
N LEU A 755 -8.90 -0.91 34.34
CA LEU A 755 -10.28 -1.24 33.97
C LEU A 755 -10.76 -0.55 32.67
N SER A 756 -9.93 0.28 32.04
CA SER A 756 -10.08 0.52 30.61
C SER A 756 -8.69 0.72 29.99
N ASP A 757 -8.09 -0.37 29.55
CA ASP A 757 -7.05 -0.43 28.52
C ASP A 757 -7.52 0.09 27.13
N GLY A 758 -8.61 0.86 27.11
CA GLY A 758 -9.32 1.23 25.90
C GLY A 758 -9.98 0.04 25.19
N VAL A 759 -9.88 -1.20 25.69
CA VAL A 759 -10.39 -2.38 24.97
C VAL A 759 -11.90 -2.37 24.96
N LEU A 760 -12.59 -2.12 26.09
CA LEU A 760 -14.06 -2.05 26.07
C LEU A 760 -14.59 -0.87 25.23
N GLY A 761 -13.91 0.29 25.24
CA GLY A 761 -14.26 1.42 24.39
C GLY A 761 -13.99 1.15 22.90
N LEU A 762 -12.89 0.47 22.58
CA LEU A 762 -12.54 0.02 21.24
C LEU A 762 -13.47 -1.10 20.75
N GLU A 763 -13.82 -2.05 21.60
CA GLU A 763 -14.79 -3.11 21.34
C GLU A 763 -16.17 -2.52 21.12
N LEU A 764 -16.56 -1.51 21.92
CA LEU A 764 -17.81 -0.78 21.74
C LEU A 764 -17.81 -0.07 20.40
N LEU A 765 -16.70 0.58 20.05
CA LEU A 765 -16.52 1.25 18.77
C LEU A 765 -16.53 0.27 17.60
N GLN A 766 -15.86 -0.88 17.71
CA GLN A 766 -15.84 -1.93 16.68
C GLN A 766 -17.20 -2.62 16.55
N ALA A 767 -17.90 -2.86 17.66
CA ALA A 767 -19.27 -3.36 17.66
C ALA A 767 -20.23 -2.35 17.03
N ALA A 768 -20.05 -1.06 17.33
CA ALA A 768 -20.82 0.03 16.77
C ALA A 768 -20.57 0.22 15.26
N TRP A 769 -19.32 0.15 14.81
CA TRP A 769 -18.95 0.20 13.40
C TRP A 769 -19.51 -0.98 12.60
N ARG A 770 -19.49 -2.18 13.20
CA ARG A 770 -19.98 -3.43 12.60
C ARG A 770 -21.49 -3.65 12.75
N GLY A 771 -22.22 -2.73 13.38
CA GLY A 771 -23.67 -2.84 13.54
C GLY A 771 -24.15 -3.91 14.52
N ARG A 772 -23.30 -4.37 15.45
CA ARG A 772 -23.62 -5.47 16.39
C ARG A 772 -24.34 -4.95 17.63
N LEU A 773 -25.65 -4.73 17.53
CA LEU A 773 -26.47 -4.11 18.57
C LEU A 773 -26.38 -4.83 19.93
N ASP A 774 -26.54 -6.16 19.96
CA ASP A 774 -26.51 -6.93 21.22
C ASP A 774 -25.15 -6.81 21.95
N GLU A 775 -24.06 -6.68 21.18
CA GLU A 775 -22.72 -6.54 21.73
C GLU A 775 -22.47 -5.12 22.22
N VAL A 776 -22.99 -4.11 21.52
CA VAL A 776 -23.03 -2.74 22.03
C VAL A 776 -23.80 -2.68 23.35
N GLU A 777 -25.00 -3.27 23.44
CA GLU A 777 -25.79 -3.28 24.68
C GLU A 777 -25.05 -3.94 25.84
N ARG A 778 -24.39 -5.09 25.59
CA ARG A 778 -23.55 -5.77 26.57
C ARG A 778 -22.38 -4.88 27.02
N LEU A 779 -21.65 -4.30 26.07
CA LEU A 779 -20.47 -3.48 26.34
C LEU A 779 -20.83 -2.19 27.09
N LEU A 780 -21.96 -1.57 26.77
CA LEU A 780 -22.50 -0.45 27.55
C LEU A 780 -22.84 -0.88 28.99
N GLY A 781 -23.42 -2.07 29.16
CA GLY A 781 -23.69 -2.67 30.47
C GLY A 781 -22.43 -3.02 31.28
N GLU A 782 -21.32 -3.31 30.60
CA GLU A 782 -19.99 -3.54 31.19
C GLU A 782 -19.21 -2.25 31.49
N GLY A 783 -19.82 -1.10 31.19
CA GLY A 783 -19.23 0.21 31.50
C GLY A 783 -18.32 0.76 30.42
N ALA A 784 -18.33 0.20 29.19
CA ALA A 784 -17.54 0.71 28.07
C ALA A 784 -17.66 2.23 27.92
N ASP A 785 -16.54 2.89 27.66
CA ASP A 785 -16.50 4.34 27.51
C ASP A 785 -17.11 4.75 26.16
N VAL A 786 -18.30 5.35 26.23
CA VAL A 786 -19.02 5.89 25.06
C VAL A 786 -18.39 7.12 24.44
N PHE A 787 -17.40 7.72 25.12
CA PHE A 787 -16.60 8.83 24.61
C PHE A 787 -15.23 8.39 24.09
N TYR A 788 -14.91 7.10 24.20
CA TYR A 788 -13.70 6.51 23.64
C TYR A 788 -13.62 6.84 22.15
N ARG A 789 -12.45 7.32 21.71
CA ARG A 789 -12.12 7.59 20.31
C ARG A 789 -11.01 6.65 19.85
N ASP A 790 -11.15 6.09 18.66
CA ASP A 790 -10.11 5.27 18.05
C ASP A 790 -8.94 6.11 17.51
N GLY A 791 -7.96 5.45 16.88
CA GLY A 791 -6.77 6.10 16.33
C GLY A 791 -7.04 7.10 15.20
N ASP A 792 -8.25 7.10 14.63
CA ASP A 792 -8.69 8.06 13.61
C ASP A 792 -9.50 9.21 14.24
N GLY A 793 -9.67 9.19 15.56
CA GLY A 793 -10.40 10.20 16.32
C GLY A 793 -11.92 9.99 16.31
N PHE A 794 -12.45 8.88 15.81
CA PHE A 794 -13.89 8.63 15.79
C PHE A 794 -14.34 7.93 17.06
N SER A 795 -15.51 8.31 17.58
CA SER A 795 -16.19 7.66 18.70
C SER A 795 -17.07 6.51 18.21
N ALA A 796 -17.48 5.64 19.13
CA ALA A 796 -18.45 4.58 18.81
C ALA A 796 -19.76 5.15 18.20
N LEU A 797 -20.18 6.34 18.62
CA LEU A 797 -21.34 7.04 18.05
C LEU A 797 -21.12 7.45 16.58
N GLU A 798 -19.93 7.97 16.26
CA GLU A 798 -19.59 8.41 14.91
C GLU A 798 -19.37 7.19 13.99
N ARG A 799 -18.73 6.13 14.47
CA ARG A 799 -18.59 4.87 13.73
C ARG A 799 -19.93 4.16 13.47
N ALA A 800 -20.86 4.22 14.42
CA ALA A 800 -22.24 3.76 14.18
C ALA A 800 -22.96 4.59 13.11
N ARG A 801 -22.70 5.91 13.03
CA ARG A 801 -23.26 6.77 11.97
C ARG A 801 -22.63 6.49 10.61
N ASP A 802 -21.31 6.33 10.55
CA ASP A 802 -20.59 6.02 9.32
C ASP A 802 -21.01 4.67 8.74
N GLY A 803 -21.38 3.72 9.61
CA GLY A 803 -21.95 2.43 9.23
C GLY A 803 -23.47 2.42 9.00
N GLY A 804 -24.18 3.53 9.19
CA GLY A 804 -25.64 3.62 9.02
C GLY A 804 -26.49 2.95 10.12
N HIS A 805 -25.90 2.62 11.28
CA HIS A 805 -26.52 1.82 12.35
C HIS A 805 -27.33 2.65 13.35
N TRP A 806 -28.42 3.27 12.90
CA TRP A 806 -29.18 4.29 13.68
C TRP A 806 -29.67 3.84 15.06
N ARG A 807 -29.99 2.55 15.22
CA ARG A 807 -30.43 2.02 16.52
C ARG A 807 -29.30 1.99 17.57
N ILE A 808 -28.07 1.75 17.13
CA ILE A 808 -26.86 1.85 17.96
C ILE A 808 -26.53 3.32 18.23
N VAL A 809 -26.73 4.20 17.25
CA VAL A 809 -26.55 5.65 17.41
C VAL A 809 -27.44 6.17 18.54
N ASP A 810 -28.72 5.80 18.55
CA ASP A 810 -29.67 6.22 19.58
C ASP A 810 -29.30 5.65 20.96
N LEU A 811 -28.88 4.38 21.01
CA LEU A 811 -28.46 3.70 22.24
C LEU A 811 -27.22 4.36 22.86
N ILE A 812 -26.18 4.59 22.06
CA ILE A 812 -24.94 5.24 22.51
C ILE A 812 -25.22 6.69 22.88
N ARG A 813 -26.04 7.42 22.12
CA ARG A 813 -26.41 8.81 22.46
C ARG A 813 -27.21 8.89 23.77
N ALA A 814 -28.12 7.95 24.01
CA ALA A 814 -28.84 7.87 25.28
C ALA A 814 -27.92 7.57 26.47
N GLU A 815 -26.89 6.74 26.27
CA GLU A 815 -25.85 6.49 27.26
C GLU A 815 -24.97 7.73 27.51
N GLN A 816 -24.56 8.43 26.45
CA GLN A 816 -23.77 9.66 26.55
C GLN A 816 -24.50 10.74 27.35
N ASN A 817 -25.78 10.99 27.05
CA ASN A 817 -26.60 11.96 27.79
C ASN A 817 -26.70 11.59 29.27
N ARG A 818 -26.95 10.30 29.55
CA ARG A 818 -27.03 9.79 30.93
C ARG A 818 -25.73 9.99 31.71
N ARG A 819 -24.57 9.82 31.08
CA ARG A 819 -23.25 10.02 31.70
C ARG A 819 -22.86 11.50 31.82
N GLN A 820 -23.44 12.38 30.99
CA GLN A 820 -23.23 13.83 31.04
C GLN A 820 -24.21 14.57 31.98
N GLY A 821 -25.24 13.89 32.49
CA GLY A 821 -26.14 14.44 33.53
C GLY A 821 -27.33 15.26 33.00
N GLU A 822 -27.70 15.08 31.72
CA GLU A 822 -28.98 15.53 31.13
C GLU A 822 -29.98 14.36 31.07
#